data_AF-A0A3M1PCW0-F1
#
_entry.id   AF-A0A3M1PCW0-F1
#
_cell.length_a   1.000
_cell.length_b   1.000
_cell.length_c   1.000
_cell.angle_alpha   90.00
_cell.angle_beta   90.00
_cell.angle_gamma   90.00
#
_symmetry.space_group_name_H-M   'P 1'
#
loop_
_entity.id
_entity.type
_entity.pdbx_description
1 polymer ?
#
loop_
_entity_poly.entity_id
_entity_poly.type
_entity_poly.pdbx_seq_one_letter_code
_entity_poly.pdbx_strand_id
1 'polypeptide(L)'
;MRPLRSPLAASPNMRRWPLILLGGYTFVALAGYVLFTLPPHGPANLARIGEFAPSLVAFYGVAFRFFAQTHVWLTGFVLGWYLGRMAGVRWLGVFAAVYAVSFLSEFIGTGYGVPFGPYGYTDLLGPKWFGRVPWLIPLSWFTMALPAYVLARAAYPGRLAGRLLLGAFLLTAWDLALDPAMSYLTTYWVWGEAGPYYGMPLVNLLGWFVTGLALMGLFEALGAGDWADHLSRRWLTVYYLLVLAMPLGMVIANGLWDAVGYTVAAVGAGLGLVAWRVRGRATRPGAGAPALEAREPDPATQALVQEIARCVPVDIEAFFAHNSRSFSFAARWFDPPDRDRVARVYAFCRFTDDLVDVPEGRCEGDLRARLTTWQTLVRGAYEGTLTGIGWLDALMHDSARSRVPFDVIRTLIDGVASDLGPVRLRTMDELWTYGYRVASVVGLWICHLLGVRDAWRLERAIALGQALQLTNILRDVGEDLRTGRVYLPAECLAAHGLSVDDLRRMQAQGRVTPAYRKLVDALMAEADARYARAWEAIPHLPGGFGRAVAVAADVYRGIHRRIRANGYDNLTQRARTTTAEKCGLAARALFRLARMRRHQRHHPKACSGPSSFSPALGEEAPTPGGSSGRFRPLHLLVLLLLGPSTLAAQPVVDHPAEPVPPETLLTSRPHPRTAMTHRPVVDTLRDYYLASADEEDYIDRAEALIATQGADAEPVVRAYGAAFEVMKAKHAFWPFDKYRHVQRGLPVLDALVEEHPDDAEIRFLRLLSCYYLPGLFGRSETVSQDIAALGRLLPAARDAYPPTLYRLMITFLLDTGRLPAATQQALAALRPDIDETTL
;
A
#
# COMPACT_ATOMS: atom_id res chain seq x y z
N MET A 1 21.87 -21.00 4.12
CA MET A 1 21.00 -20.02 3.42
C MET A 1 20.62 -18.91 4.39
N ARG A 2 21.02 -17.65 4.10
CA ARG A 2 20.65 -16.48 4.93
C ARG A 2 19.12 -16.37 4.99
N PRO A 3 18.51 -16.14 6.17
CA PRO A 3 17.07 -16.00 6.26
C PRO A 3 16.64 -14.69 5.61
N LEU A 4 15.69 -14.79 4.68
CA LEU A 4 14.98 -13.67 4.08
C LEU A 4 14.38 -12.78 5.18
N ARG A 5 14.85 -11.53 5.26
CA ARG A 5 14.25 -10.49 6.09
C ARG A 5 12.79 -10.30 5.68
N SER A 6 11.87 -10.48 6.62
CA SER A 6 10.44 -10.17 6.44
C SER A 6 10.21 -8.65 6.22
N PRO A 7 9.36 -8.21 5.28
CA PRO A 7 9.21 -6.79 4.91
C PRO A 7 8.39 -5.92 5.89
N LEU A 8 8.41 -6.21 7.20
CA LEU A 8 7.62 -5.47 8.21
C LEU A 8 8.36 -5.10 9.50
N ALA A 9 9.68 -4.96 9.44
CA ALA A 9 10.43 -4.12 10.38
C ALA A 9 10.89 -2.87 9.61
N ALA A 10 9.99 -1.91 9.46
CA ALA A 10 10.33 -0.63 8.85
C ALA A 10 11.13 0.20 9.85
N SER A 11 12.45 0.26 9.67
CA SER A 11 13.31 1.26 10.31
C SER A 11 12.70 2.67 10.18
N PRO A 12 13.07 3.65 11.02
CA PRO A 12 12.65 5.05 10.83
C PRO A 12 12.84 5.55 9.38
N ASN A 13 13.86 5.03 8.69
CA ASN A 13 14.12 5.28 7.27
C ASN A 13 13.02 4.70 6.36
N MET A 14 12.46 3.53 6.68
CA MET A 14 11.42 2.88 5.90
C MET A 14 10.01 3.50 6.10
N ARG A 15 9.81 4.44 7.04
CA ARG A 15 8.60 5.31 7.09
C ARG A 15 8.78 6.64 6.35
N ARG A 16 10.02 7.07 6.14
CA ARG A 16 10.37 8.37 5.51
C ARG A 16 10.67 8.23 4.02
N TRP A 17 11.12 7.07 3.54
CA TRP A 17 11.50 6.89 2.13
C TRP A 17 10.44 7.32 1.10
N PRO A 18 9.11 7.17 1.29
CA PRO A 18 8.15 7.62 0.29
C PRO A 18 8.09 9.15 0.21
N LEU A 19 8.26 9.85 1.35
CA LEU A 19 8.36 11.30 1.38
C LEU A 19 9.70 11.79 0.82
N ILE A 20 10.79 11.05 1.08
CA ILE A 20 12.10 11.33 0.48
C ILE A 20 12.04 11.16 -1.03
N LEU A 21 11.38 10.10 -1.52
CA LEU A 21 11.16 9.86 -2.94
C LEU A 21 10.34 11.00 -3.57
N LEU A 22 9.22 11.38 -2.94
CA LEU A 22 8.39 12.50 -3.40
C LEU A 22 9.18 13.82 -3.41
N GLY A 23 9.89 14.13 -2.32
CA GLY A 23 10.68 15.35 -2.21
C GLY A 23 11.85 15.39 -3.21
N GLY A 24 12.55 14.28 -3.38
CA GLY A 24 13.62 14.14 -4.38
C GLY A 24 13.10 14.29 -5.80
N TYR A 25 11.95 13.69 -6.11
CA TYR A 25 11.30 13.86 -7.39
C TYR A 25 10.87 15.32 -7.64
N THR A 26 10.19 15.95 -6.67
CA THR A 26 9.78 17.36 -6.76
C THR A 26 10.99 18.26 -6.99
N PHE A 27 12.12 18.02 -6.31
CA PHE A 27 13.34 18.78 -6.51
C PHE A 27 13.90 18.63 -7.93
N VAL A 28 14.00 17.39 -8.44
CA VAL A 28 14.48 17.12 -9.80
C VAL A 28 13.55 17.75 -10.84
N ALA A 29 12.23 17.63 -10.67
CA ALA A 29 11.24 18.20 -11.57
C ALA A 29 11.32 19.74 -11.61
N LEU A 30 11.49 20.39 -10.45
CA LEU A 30 11.69 21.84 -10.36
C LEU A 30 13.02 22.29 -10.99
N ALA A 31 14.11 21.56 -10.76
CA ALA A 31 15.40 21.86 -11.39
C ALA A 31 15.30 21.78 -12.92
N GLY A 32 14.64 20.74 -13.44
CA GLY A 32 14.34 20.62 -14.87
C GLY A 32 13.44 21.74 -15.37
N TYR A 33 12.42 22.12 -14.61
CA TYR A 33 11.55 23.23 -14.97
C TYR A 33 12.33 24.55 -15.09
N VAL A 34 13.12 24.90 -14.09
CA VAL A 34 13.99 26.10 -14.09
C VAL A 34 14.94 26.10 -15.28
N LEU A 35 15.54 24.95 -15.59
CA LEU A 35 16.49 24.79 -16.69
C LEU A 35 15.85 25.09 -18.06
N PHE A 36 14.58 24.70 -18.26
CA PHE A 36 13.90 24.81 -19.56
C PHE A 36 13.07 26.09 -19.72
N THR A 37 12.62 26.72 -18.63
CA THR A 37 11.58 27.77 -18.72
C THR A 37 12.01 29.20 -18.40
N LEU A 38 13.14 29.45 -17.71
CA LEU A 38 13.50 30.81 -17.30
C LEU A 38 14.38 31.57 -18.33
N PRO A 39 13.92 32.73 -18.87
CA PRO A 39 14.76 33.67 -19.61
C PRO A 39 15.70 34.47 -18.67
N PRO A 40 16.84 35.00 -19.14
CA PRO A 40 17.32 34.98 -20.53
C PRO A 40 18.11 33.71 -20.88
N HIS A 41 18.07 32.68 -20.02
CA HIS A 41 19.02 31.58 -20.06
C HIS A 41 18.44 30.20 -20.35
N GLY A 42 17.15 29.99 -20.61
CA GLY A 42 16.65 28.66 -21.00
C GLY A 42 17.42 28.05 -22.19
N PRO A 43 17.39 28.68 -23.38
CA PRO A 43 18.14 28.20 -24.54
C PRO A 43 19.67 28.26 -24.35
N ALA A 44 20.18 29.30 -23.68
CA ALA A 44 21.62 29.50 -23.48
C ALA A 44 22.23 28.57 -22.41
N ASN A 45 21.48 28.22 -21.36
CA ASN A 45 21.86 27.22 -20.36
C ASN A 45 21.74 25.83 -20.94
N LEU A 46 20.73 25.54 -21.75
CA LEU A 46 20.62 24.28 -22.46
C LEU A 46 21.79 24.10 -23.45
N ALA A 47 22.22 25.16 -24.14
CA ALA A 47 23.41 25.13 -24.99
C ALA A 47 24.69 24.89 -24.18
N ARG A 48 24.96 25.68 -23.13
CA ARG A 48 26.14 25.51 -22.27
C ARG A 48 26.17 24.16 -21.56
N ILE A 49 25.05 23.70 -20.99
CA ILE A 49 24.96 22.41 -20.31
C ILE A 49 25.00 21.27 -21.34
N GLY A 50 24.48 21.48 -22.55
CA GLY A 50 24.57 20.53 -23.66
C GLY A 50 26.01 20.26 -24.08
N GLU A 51 26.90 21.24 -23.99
CA GLU A 51 28.34 21.08 -24.28
C GLU A 51 29.05 20.14 -23.27
N PHE A 52 28.71 20.21 -21.98
CA PHE A 52 29.39 19.42 -20.93
C PHE A 52 28.59 18.20 -20.43
N ALA A 53 27.27 18.16 -20.62
CA ALA A 53 26.36 17.15 -20.12
C ALA A 53 25.15 16.93 -21.07
N PRO A 54 25.37 16.50 -22.32
CA PRO A 54 24.32 16.32 -23.32
C PRO A 54 23.25 15.29 -22.90
N SER A 55 23.64 14.28 -22.12
CA SER A 55 22.72 13.29 -21.55
C SER A 55 21.73 13.89 -20.54
N LEU A 56 22.12 14.94 -19.82
CA LEU A 56 21.25 15.63 -18.86
C LEU A 56 20.18 16.45 -19.58
N VAL A 57 20.58 17.16 -20.65
CA VAL A 57 19.66 17.91 -21.51
C VAL A 57 18.67 16.96 -22.19
N ALA A 58 19.16 15.84 -22.74
CA ALA A 58 18.31 14.82 -23.35
C ALA A 58 17.33 14.20 -22.33
N PHE A 59 17.80 13.88 -21.12
CA PHE A 59 16.95 13.38 -20.04
C PHE A 59 15.82 14.35 -19.73
N TYR A 60 16.13 15.62 -19.47
CA TYR A 60 15.10 16.61 -19.13
C TYR A 60 14.20 16.97 -20.31
N GLY A 61 14.69 16.97 -21.56
CA GLY A 61 13.85 17.20 -22.75
C GLY A 61 12.77 16.12 -22.94
N VAL A 62 13.01 14.90 -22.46
CA VAL A 62 11.98 13.85 -22.38
C VAL A 62 11.18 13.98 -21.09
N ALA A 63 11.85 14.07 -19.93
CA ALA A 63 11.21 14.02 -18.63
C ALA A 63 10.26 15.20 -18.37
N PHE A 64 10.57 16.39 -18.89
CA PHE A 64 9.76 17.59 -18.74
C PHE A 64 8.31 17.39 -19.23
N ARG A 65 8.11 16.62 -20.31
CA ARG A 65 6.78 16.30 -20.86
C ARG A 65 5.90 15.49 -19.90
N PHE A 66 6.50 14.83 -18.93
CA PHE A 66 5.82 13.91 -18.02
C PHE A 66 5.89 14.35 -16.57
N PHE A 67 6.48 15.51 -16.25
CA PHE A 67 6.72 15.91 -14.87
C PHE A 67 5.44 16.10 -14.06
N ALA A 68 4.47 16.84 -14.56
CA ALA A 68 3.20 17.00 -13.87
C ALA A 68 2.46 15.66 -13.72
N GLN A 69 2.40 14.85 -14.78
CA GLN A 69 1.71 13.57 -14.76
C GLN A 69 2.33 12.60 -13.73
N THR A 70 3.65 12.48 -13.77
CA THR A 70 4.41 11.60 -12.88
C THR A 70 4.35 12.10 -11.45
N HIS A 71 4.34 13.43 -11.23
CA HIS A 71 4.13 14.00 -9.90
C HIS A 71 2.77 13.58 -9.32
N VAL A 72 1.68 13.74 -10.08
CA VAL A 72 0.34 13.32 -9.60
C VAL A 72 0.28 11.81 -9.33
N TRP A 73 0.81 10.98 -10.22
CA TRP A 73 0.89 9.54 -9.98
C TRP A 73 1.71 9.20 -8.73
N LEU A 74 2.86 9.86 -8.55
CA LEU A 74 3.73 9.64 -7.41
C LEU A 74 3.09 10.07 -6.09
N THR A 75 2.40 11.22 -6.07
CA THR A 75 1.65 11.66 -4.88
C THR A 75 0.53 10.68 -4.53
N GLY A 76 -0.20 10.17 -5.52
CA GLY A 76 -1.21 9.12 -5.37
C GLY A 76 -0.62 7.81 -4.86
N PHE A 77 0.51 7.36 -5.42
CA PHE A 77 1.21 6.16 -4.98
C PHE A 77 1.73 6.28 -3.55
N VAL A 78 2.40 7.40 -3.21
CA VAL A 78 2.96 7.65 -1.88
C VAL A 78 1.87 7.69 -0.82
N LEU A 79 0.74 8.36 -1.11
CA LEU A 79 -0.39 8.39 -0.21
C LEU A 79 -1.09 7.03 -0.12
N GLY A 80 -1.35 6.36 -1.25
CA GLY A 80 -1.95 5.03 -1.29
C GLY A 80 -1.13 3.97 -0.57
N TRP A 81 0.20 4.01 -0.69
CA TRP A 81 1.11 3.17 0.08
C TRP A 81 1.00 3.44 1.59
N TYR A 82 0.95 4.72 1.97
CA TYR A 82 0.80 5.13 3.36
C TYR A 82 -0.54 4.65 3.93
N LEU A 83 -1.63 4.85 3.20
CA LEU A 83 -2.97 4.42 3.58
C LEU A 83 -3.12 2.90 3.60
N GLY A 84 -2.52 2.17 2.66
CA GLY A 84 -2.52 0.70 2.64
C GLY A 84 -1.92 0.11 3.92
N ARG A 85 -0.93 0.79 4.52
CA ARG A 85 -0.30 0.37 5.78
C ARG A 85 -1.05 0.84 7.03
N MET A 86 -1.57 2.06 7.01
CA MET A 86 -2.18 2.68 8.20
C MET A 86 -3.69 2.43 8.30
N ALA A 87 -4.39 2.41 7.18
CA ALA A 87 -5.85 2.27 7.06
C ALA A 87 -6.29 0.97 6.38
N GLY A 88 -5.36 0.13 5.92
CA GLY A 88 -5.65 -1.12 5.22
C GLY A 88 -6.38 -0.87 3.90
N VAL A 89 -7.52 -1.53 3.69
CA VAL A 89 -8.38 -1.33 2.50
C VAL A 89 -9.54 -0.37 2.73
N ARG A 90 -9.71 0.14 3.97
CA ARG A 90 -10.88 0.96 4.37
C ARG A 90 -10.96 2.29 3.61
N TRP A 91 -9.82 2.79 3.16
CA TRP A 91 -9.74 4.04 2.39
C TRP A 91 -10.19 3.86 0.93
N LEU A 92 -10.24 2.64 0.38
CA LEU A 92 -10.54 2.42 -1.04
C LEU A 92 -11.97 2.85 -1.41
N GLY A 93 -12.95 2.58 -0.55
CA GLY A 93 -14.34 3.02 -0.80
C GLY A 93 -14.48 4.54 -0.75
N VAL A 94 -13.79 5.17 0.20
CA VAL A 94 -13.75 6.65 0.31
C VAL A 94 -13.02 7.27 -0.88
N PHE A 95 -11.89 6.67 -1.30
CA PHE A 95 -11.16 7.08 -2.49
C PHE A 95 -12.03 7.01 -3.74
N ALA A 96 -12.71 5.89 -3.97
CA ALA A 96 -13.60 5.74 -5.12
C ALA A 96 -14.74 6.79 -5.11
N ALA A 97 -15.31 7.07 -3.94
CA ALA A 97 -16.36 8.08 -3.80
C ALA A 97 -15.85 9.50 -4.03
N VAL A 98 -14.70 9.87 -3.46
CA VAL A 98 -14.06 11.18 -3.68
C VAL A 98 -13.66 11.33 -5.14
N TYR A 99 -13.07 10.30 -5.75
CA TYR A 99 -12.72 10.30 -7.17
C TYR A 99 -13.96 10.54 -8.04
N ALA A 100 -15.08 9.85 -7.75
CA ALA A 100 -16.32 10.02 -8.49
C ALA A 100 -16.94 11.42 -8.32
N VAL A 101 -16.97 11.96 -7.10
CA VAL A 101 -17.52 13.30 -6.82
C VAL A 101 -16.65 14.39 -7.42
N SER A 102 -15.32 14.28 -7.29
CA SER A 102 -14.38 15.20 -7.94
C SER A 102 -14.49 15.13 -9.45
N PHE A 103 -14.56 13.93 -10.04
CA PHE A 103 -14.80 13.76 -11.48
C PHE A 103 -16.10 14.43 -11.91
N LEU A 104 -17.20 14.23 -11.17
CA LEU A 104 -18.47 14.85 -11.51
C LEU A 104 -18.40 16.38 -11.43
N SER A 105 -17.75 16.94 -10.41
CA SER A 105 -17.56 18.38 -10.26
C SER A 105 -16.76 18.96 -11.43
N GLU A 106 -15.67 18.31 -11.83
CA GLU A 106 -14.84 18.69 -12.97
C GLU A 106 -15.58 18.54 -14.31
N PHE A 107 -16.39 17.49 -14.44
CA PHE A 107 -17.15 17.23 -15.65
C PHE A 107 -18.26 18.27 -15.85
N ILE A 108 -18.92 18.68 -14.78
CA ILE A 108 -19.88 19.79 -14.79
C ILE A 108 -19.15 21.12 -15.01
N GLY A 109 -17.99 21.33 -14.38
CA GLY A 109 -17.15 22.52 -14.53
C GLY A 109 -16.72 22.76 -15.97
N THR A 110 -16.11 21.77 -16.60
CA THR A 110 -15.66 21.84 -18.00
C THR A 110 -16.82 21.88 -19.01
N GLY A 111 -18.02 21.44 -18.63
CA GLY A 111 -19.20 21.42 -19.50
C GLY A 111 -20.08 22.66 -19.42
N TYR A 112 -20.31 23.18 -18.22
CA TYR A 112 -21.28 24.24 -17.92
C TYR A 112 -20.67 25.44 -17.20
N GLY A 113 -19.38 25.40 -16.87
CA GLY A 113 -18.68 26.47 -16.14
C GLY A 113 -18.97 26.54 -14.64
N VAL A 114 -19.66 25.55 -14.07
CA VAL A 114 -20.02 25.53 -12.63
C VAL A 114 -19.34 24.34 -11.95
N PRO A 115 -18.66 24.50 -10.81
CA PRO A 115 -18.61 25.70 -9.97
C PRO A 115 -17.42 26.64 -10.23
N PHE A 116 -16.52 26.31 -11.17
CA PHE A 116 -15.20 26.95 -11.28
C PHE A 116 -15.12 28.18 -12.20
N GLY A 117 -16.13 28.41 -13.03
CA GLY A 117 -16.06 29.25 -14.23
C GLY A 117 -15.82 28.41 -15.49
N PRO A 118 -15.96 28.95 -16.72
CA PRO A 118 -15.68 28.22 -17.95
C PRO A 118 -14.17 27.95 -18.13
N TYR A 119 -13.78 26.69 -18.37
CA TYR A 119 -12.39 26.29 -18.66
C TYR A 119 -12.35 24.94 -19.40
N GLY A 120 -11.21 24.64 -20.02
CA GLY A 120 -10.96 23.35 -20.68
C GLY A 120 -9.52 22.86 -20.47
N TYR A 121 -9.37 21.55 -20.32
CA TYR A 121 -8.06 20.90 -20.19
C TYR A 121 -7.37 20.67 -21.53
N THR A 122 -6.07 20.90 -21.59
CA THR A 122 -5.21 20.51 -22.74
C THR A 122 -4.81 19.03 -22.63
N ASP A 123 -4.13 18.51 -23.65
CA ASP A 123 -3.70 17.09 -23.68
C ASP A 123 -2.45 16.80 -22.85
N LEU A 124 -1.85 17.84 -22.24
CA LEU A 124 -0.62 17.76 -21.47
C LEU A 124 -0.76 16.94 -20.17
N LEU A 125 -1.98 16.76 -19.64
CA LEU A 125 -2.27 15.92 -18.48
C LEU A 125 -2.60 14.46 -18.82
N GLY A 126 -2.52 14.09 -20.11
CA GLY A 126 -2.75 12.72 -20.57
C GLY A 126 -4.23 12.40 -20.82
N PRO A 127 -4.61 11.11 -20.77
CA PRO A 127 -5.93 10.64 -21.18
C PRO A 127 -7.09 11.27 -20.38
N LYS A 128 -8.20 11.53 -21.08
CA LYS A 128 -9.39 12.21 -20.55
C LYS A 128 -10.61 11.31 -20.54
N TRP A 129 -11.38 11.36 -19.46
CA TRP A 129 -12.74 10.85 -19.41
C TRP A 129 -13.62 11.68 -20.35
N PHE A 130 -14.27 11.00 -21.30
CA PHE A 130 -15.17 11.60 -22.30
C PHE A 130 -14.54 12.78 -23.07
N GLY A 131 -13.21 12.75 -23.26
CA GLY A 131 -12.46 13.83 -23.93
C GLY A 131 -12.37 15.15 -23.15
N ARG A 132 -12.90 15.22 -21.91
CA ARG A 132 -12.97 16.47 -21.14
C ARG A 132 -12.06 16.51 -19.92
N VAL A 133 -12.20 15.54 -19.01
CA VAL A 133 -11.54 15.57 -17.69
C VAL A 133 -10.39 14.57 -17.62
N PRO A 134 -9.12 15.00 -17.45
CA PRO A 134 -7.99 14.08 -17.32
C PRO A 134 -8.15 13.12 -16.14
N TRP A 135 -7.76 11.85 -16.30
CA TRP A 135 -7.91 10.84 -15.25
C TRP A 135 -7.15 11.17 -13.96
N LEU A 136 -6.12 12.00 -14.09
CA LEU A 136 -5.26 12.45 -13.00
C LEU A 136 -5.91 13.51 -12.11
N ILE A 137 -6.85 14.29 -12.63
CA ILE A 137 -7.44 15.40 -11.86
C ILE A 137 -8.25 14.89 -10.65
N PRO A 138 -9.17 13.91 -10.79
CA PRO A 138 -9.87 13.40 -9.61
C PRO A 138 -8.95 12.68 -8.61
N LEU A 139 -7.82 12.12 -9.09
CA LEU A 139 -6.77 11.60 -8.22
C LEU A 139 -6.09 12.72 -7.42
N SER A 140 -5.75 13.86 -8.04
CA SER A 140 -5.13 15.00 -7.35
C SER A 140 -6.06 15.64 -6.32
N TRP A 141 -7.37 15.66 -6.58
CA TRP A 141 -8.35 16.07 -5.57
C TRP A 141 -8.25 15.22 -4.31
N PHE A 142 -8.20 13.88 -4.45
CA PHE A 142 -8.07 13.01 -3.29
C PHE A 142 -6.75 13.20 -2.54
N THR A 143 -5.63 13.37 -3.27
CA THR A 143 -4.31 13.51 -2.65
C THR A 143 -4.19 14.75 -1.79
N MET A 144 -4.90 15.84 -2.11
CA MET A 144 -4.92 17.05 -1.30
C MET A 144 -6.08 17.13 -0.31
N ALA A 145 -7.26 16.61 -0.66
CA ALA A 145 -8.43 16.67 0.20
C ALA A 145 -8.26 15.81 1.46
N LEU A 146 -7.62 14.64 1.37
CA LEU A 146 -7.44 13.78 2.55
C LEU A 146 -6.51 14.38 3.62
N PRO A 147 -5.30 14.89 3.31
CA PRO A 147 -4.49 15.62 4.28
C PRO A 147 -5.23 16.82 4.89
N ALA A 148 -5.92 17.61 4.07
CA ALA A 148 -6.70 18.75 4.54
C ALA A 148 -7.80 18.33 5.53
N TYR A 149 -8.53 17.25 5.22
CA TYR A 149 -9.53 16.64 6.08
C TYR A 149 -8.95 16.22 7.44
N VAL A 150 -7.84 15.46 7.43
CA VAL A 150 -7.20 14.97 8.66
C VAL A 150 -6.72 16.12 9.55
N LEU A 151 -6.13 17.16 8.95
CA LEU A 151 -5.65 18.34 9.70
C LEU A 151 -6.83 19.13 10.29
N ALA A 152 -7.92 19.29 9.55
CA ALA A 152 -9.12 19.97 10.02
C ALA A 152 -9.81 19.19 11.17
N ARG A 153 -9.88 17.86 11.06
CA ARG A 153 -10.36 16.98 12.15
C ARG A 153 -9.56 17.13 13.42
N ALA A 154 -8.24 17.20 13.31
CA ALA A 154 -7.36 17.40 14.45
C ALA A 154 -7.61 18.75 15.15
N ALA A 155 -7.88 19.80 14.38
CA ALA A 155 -8.22 21.11 14.92
C ALA A 155 -9.62 21.15 15.57
N TYR A 156 -10.60 20.41 15.01
CA TYR A 156 -12.01 20.44 15.41
C TYR A 156 -12.62 19.05 15.74
N PRO A 157 -12.14 18.29 16.74
CA PRO A 157 -12.82 17.12 17.28
C PRO A 157 -14.24 17.48 17.74
N GLY A 158 -15.23 16.74 17.24
CA GLY A 158 -16.64 16.88 17.60
C GLY A 158 -17.36 18.10 17.03
N ARG A 159 -16.71 18.98 16.24
CA ARG A 159 -17.35 20.15 15.62
C ARG A 159 -17.35 20.06 14.11
N LEU A 160 -18.41 19.46 13.55
CA LEU A 160 -18.57 19.22 12.11
C LEU A 160 -18.30 20.47 11.27
N ALA A 161 -18.99 21.58 11.56
CA ALA A 161 -18.82 22.84 10.80
C ALA A 161 -17.36 23.31 10.74
N GLY A 162 -16.62 23.23 11.85
CA GLY A 162 -15.21 23.62 11.88
C GLY A 162 -14.31 22.73 11.04
N ARG A 163 -14.62 21.43 10.97
CA ARG A 163 -13.88 20.47 10.12
C ARG A 163 -14.11 20.73 8.64
N LEU A 164 -15.38 20.95 8.27
CA LEU A 164 -15.75 21.22 6.88
C LEU A 164 -15.09 22.52 6.40
N LEU A 165 -15.27 23.61 7.16
CA LEU A 165 -14.76 24.93 6.79
C LEU A 165 -13.22 24.96 6.72
N LEU A 166 -12.53 24.42 7.72
CA LEU A 166 -11.06 24.42 7.72
C LEU A 166 -10.48 23.45 6.68
N GLY A 167 -11.10 22.29 6.47
CA GLY A 167 -10.68 21.34 5.46
C GLY A 167 -10.82 21.93 4.05
N ALA A 168 -11.98 22.53 3.75
CA ALA A 168 -12.23 23.21 2.48
C ALA A 168 -11.28 24.40 2.29
N PHE A 169 -11.02 25.19 3.34
CA PHE A 169 -10.07 26.31 3.29
C PHE A 169 -8.65 25.84 2.97
N LEU A 170 -8.14 24.81 3.66
CA LEU A 170 -6.81 24.26 3.39
C LEU A 170 -6.72 23.72 1.96
N LEU A 171 -7.74 23.01 1.48
CA LEU A 171 -7.78 22.51 0.11
C LEU A 171 -7.76 23.66 -0.92
N THR A 172 -8.52 24.72 -0.68
CA THR A 172 -8.59 25.90 -1.56
C THR A 172 -7.31 26.72 -1.54
N ALA A 173 -6.64 26.83 -0.38
CA ALA A 173 -5.41 27.61 -0.23
C ALA A 173 -4.25 27.10 -1.09
N TRP A 174 -4.27 25.82 -1.47
CA TRP A 174 -3.31 25.24 -2.42
C TRP A 174 -3.47 25.82 -3.84
N ASP A 175 -4.69 26.16 -4.23
CA ASP A 175 -5.02 26.61 -5.58
C ASP A 175 -4.40 27.98 -5.93
N LEU A 176 -4.15 28.81 -4.90
CA LEU A 176 -3.48 30.10 -5.02
C LEU A 176 -2.08 30.03 -5.66
N ALA A 177 -1.38 28.90 -5.53
CA ALA A 177 -0.14 28.63 -6.25
C ALA A 177 -0.33 27.66 -7.42
N LEU A 178 -1.29 26.72 -7.32
CA LEU A 178 -1.52 25.73 -8.35
C LEU A 178 -1.97 26.37 -9.66
N ASP A 179 -2.99 27.23 -9.65
CA ASP A 179 -3.53 27.78 -10.88
C ASP A 179 -2.51 28.65 -11.63
N PRO A 180 -1.81 29.62 -11.00
CA PRO A 180 -0.76 30.37 -11.70
C PRO A 180 0.35 29.46 -12.25
N ALA A 181 0.70 28.37 -11.55
CA ALA A 181 1.69 27.43 -12.04
C ALA A 181 1.22 26.63 -13.25
N MET A 182 -0.06 26.22 -13.27
CA MET A 182 -0.56 25.21 -14.20
C MET A 182 -1.38 25.78 -15.35
N SER A 183 -2.04 26.92 -15.17
CA SER A 183 -2.80 27.61 -16.22
C SER A 183 -1.94 28.67 -16.92
N TYR A 184 -1.33 29.57 -16.16
CA TYR A 184 -0.57 30.72 -16.67
C TYR A 184 0.82 30.34 -17.16
N LEU A 185 1.58 29.54 -16.38
CA LEU A 185 2.96 29.19 -16.74
C LEU A 185 3.09 27.96 -17.65
N THR A 186 2.15 27.01 -17.62
CA THR A 186 2.29 25.71 -18.34
C THR A 186 1.05 25.25 -19.10
N THR A 187 -0.02 26.06 -19.16
CA THR A 187 -1.21 25.85 -20.01
C THR A 187 -1.79 24.42 -19.97
N TYR A 188 -1.81 23.78 -18.80
CA TYR A 188 -2.48 22.48 -18.61
C TYR A 188 -4.01 22.59 -18.72
N TRP A 189 -4.54 23.77 -18.41
CA TRP A 189 -5.90 24.18 -18.74
C TRP A 189 -5.92 25.64 -19.14
N VAL A 190 -6.97 26.01 -19.87
CA VAL A 190 -7.19 27.38 -20.36
C VAL A 190 -8.56 27.83 -19.87
N TRP A 191 -8.58 29.02 -19.27
CA TRP A 191 -9.81 29.69 -18.85
C TRP A 191 -10.52 30.28 -20.06
N GLY A 192 -11.85 30.13 -20.12
CA GLY A 192 -12.66 30.66 -21.21
C GLY A 192 -12.73 32.19 -21.20
N GLU A 193 -12.81 32.77 -20.01
CA GLU A 193 -12.67 34.21 -19.78
C GLU A 193 -11.51 34.45 -18.82
N ALA A 194 -10.59 35.36 -19.19
CA ALA A 194 -9.44 35.68 -18.38
C ALA A 194 -9.87 36.42 -17.09
N GLY A 195 -9.63 35.79 -15.96
CA GLY A 195 -9.88 36.39 -14.65
C GLY A 195 -8.72 37.24 -14.12
N PRO A 196 -8.96 37.98 -13.03
CA PRO A 196 -8.02 39.00 -12.52
C PRO A 196 -6.79 38.42 -11.81
N TYR A 197 -6.75 37.13 -11.50
CA TYR A 197 -5.64 36.49 -10.80
C TYR A 197 -4.85 35.58 -11.75
N TYR A 198 -3.88 36.14 -12.47
CA TYR A 198 -3.09 35.42 -13.49
C TYR A 198 -3.93 34.69 -14.55
N GLY A 199 -5.08 35.26 -14.93
CA GLY A 199 -6.02 34.64 -15.86
C GLY A 199 -7.08 33.74 -15.21
N MET A 200 -6.97 33.45 -13.92
CA MET A 200 -7.95 32.67 -13.14
C MET A 200 -9.15 33.53 -12.70
N PRO A 201 -10.39 33.13 -13.00
CA PRO A 201 -11.60 33.73 -12.44
C PRO A 201 -11.66 33.56 -10.92
N LEU A 202 -12.04 34.60 -10.17
CA LEU A 202 -12.16 34.50 -8.70
C LEU A 202 -13.26 33.51 -8.26
N VAL A 203 -14.25 33.25 -9.11
CA VAL A 203 -15.27 32.22 -8.88
C VAL A 203 -14.65 30.82 -8.78
N ASN A 204 -13.48 30.57 -9.37
CA ASN A 204 -12.74 29.32 -9.20
C ASN A 204 -12.42 29.03 -7.72
N LEU A 205 -11.94 30.02 -6.96
CA LEU A 205 -11.67 29.85 -5.53
C LEU A 205 -12.93 29.51 -4.73
N LEU A 206 -14.08 30.10 -5.10
CA LEU A 206 -15.37 29.74 -4.53
C LEU A 206 -15.76 28.30 -4.91
N GLY A 207 -15.53 27.90 -6.16
CA GLY A 207 -15.76 26.53 -6.64
C GLY A 207 -14.91 25.49 -5.93
N TRP A 208 -13.64 25.78 -5.70
CA TRP A 208 -12.74 24.97 -4.87
C TRP A 208 -13.24 24.84 -3.43
N PHE A 209 -13.71 25.94 -2.84
CA PHE A 209 -14.22 25.92 -1.48
C PHE A 209 -15.52 25.12 -1.36
N VAL A 210 -16.48 25.32 -2.26
CA VAL A 210 -17.76 24.59 -2.28
C VAL A 210 -17.54 23.09 -2.54
N THR A 211 -16.71 22.75 -3.53
CA THR A 211 -16.33 21.36 -3.81
C THR A 211 -15.61 20.76 -2.61
N GLY A 212 -14.71 21.52 -1.98
CA GLY A 212 -14.04 21.15 -0.74
C GLY A 212 -15.03 20.84 0.38
N LEU A 213 -16.04 21.66 0.61
CA LEU A 213 -17.09 21.38 1.61
C LEU A 213 -17.81 20.06 1.33
N ALA A 214 -18.17 19.81 0.07
CA ALA A 214 -18.80 18.55 -0.34
C ALA A 214 -17.89 17.35 -0.08
N LEU A 215 -16.60 17.44 -0.41
CA LEU A 215 -15.63 16.37 -0.15
C LEU A 215 -15.40 16.14 1.35
N MET A 216 -15.26 17.20 2.15
CA MET A 216 -15.13 17.07 3.61
C MET A 216 -16.39 16.42 4.23
N GLY A 217 -17.58 16.77 3.72
CA GLY A 217 -18.84 16.16 4.12
C GLY A 217 -18.92 14.68 3.73
N LEU A 218 -18.46 14.34 2.53
CA LEU A 218 -18.38 12.97 2.04
C LEU A 218 -17.44 12.11 2.90
N PHE A 219 -16.28 12.65 3.29
CA PHE A 219 -15.38 11.97 4.22
C PHE A 219 -16.06 11.67 5.57
N GLU A 220 -16.82 12.61 6.13
CA GLU A 220 -17.57 12.37 7.39
C GLU A 220 -18.69 11.34 7.19
N ALA A 221 -19.47 11.47 6.11
CA ALA A 221 -20.60 10.59 5.82
C ALA A 221 -20.19 9.13 5.61
N LEU A 222 -19.02 8.90 4.99
CA LEU A 222 -18.47 7.57 4.76
C LEU A 222 -17.69 7.01 5.97
N GLY A 223 -17.75 7.67 7.12
CA GLY A 223 -17.06 7.22 8.33
C GLY A 223 -15.53 7.22 8.17
N ALA A 224 -14.98 8.08 7.31
CA ALA A 224 -13.54 8.15 7.10
C ALA A 224 -12.79 8.51 8.39
N GLY A 225 -13.48 9.19 9.32
CA GLY A 225 -12.96 9.53 10.65
C GLY A 225 -12.39 8.34 11.42
N ASP A 226 -13.02 7.16 11.31
CA ASP A 226 -12.63 5.95 12.05
C ASP A 226 -11.17 5.54 11.82
N TRP A 227 -10.66 5.79 10.62
CA TRP A 227 -9.28 5.47 10.24
C TRP A 227 -8.42 6.72 10.06
N ALA A 228 -9.01 7.84 9.64
CA ALA A 228 -8.31 9.11 9.44
C ALA A 228 -7.71 9.67 10.74
N ASP A 229 -8.38 9.47 11.88
CA ASP A 229 -7.91 9.95 13.19
C ASP A 229 -6.63 9.24 13.67
N HIS A 230 -6.31 8.06 13.11
CA HIS A 230 -5.10 7.29 13.42
C HIS A 230 -3.92 7.65 12.51
N LEU A 231 -4.12 8.50 11.51
CA LEU A 231 -3.06 8.93 10.60
C LEU A 231 -2.14 9.95 11.25
N SER A 232 -0.85 9.89 10.91
CA SER A 232 0.15 10.80 11.44
C SER A 232 -0.03 12.19 10.86
N ARG A 233 -0.51 13.11 11.70
CA ARG A 233 -0.63 14.54 11.37
C ARG A 233 0.68 15.12 10.86
N ARG A 234 1.80 14.82 11.52
CA ARG A 234 3.13 15.31 11.10
C ARG A 234 3.50 14.80 9.71
N TRP A 235 3.24 13.53 9.43
CA TRP A 235 3.54 12.95 8.12
C TRP A 235 2.67 13.60 7.03
N LEU A 236 1.38 13.78 7.29
CA LEU A 236 0.45 14.39 6.35
C LEU A 236 0.68 15.90 6.16
N THR A 237 1.16 16.62 7.18
CA THR A 237 1.62 18.01 7.01
C THR A 237 2.84 18.07 6.10
N VAL A 238 3.84 17.20 6.29
CA VAL A 238 5.02 17.17 5.40
C VAL A 238 4.62 16.76 3.99
N TYR A 239 3.78 15.74 3.84
CA TYR A 239 3.23 15.33 2.54
C TYR A 239 2.53 16.51 1.84
N TYR A 240 1.60 17.18 2.52
CA TYR A 240 0.87 18.34 2.00
C TYR A 240 1.84 19.44 1.51
N LEU A 241 2.86 19.76 2.30
CA LEU A 241 3.87 20.76 1.93
C LEU A 241 4.74 20.32 0.75
N LEU A 242 5.08 19.03 0.64
CA LEU A 242 5.84 18.49 -0.49
C LEU A 242 5.03 18.47 -1.79
N VAL A 243 3.71 18.26 -1.72
CA VAL A 243 2.83 18.39 -2.88
C VAL A 243 2.72 19.86 -3.30
N LEU A 244 2.52 20.77 -2.34
CA LEU A 244 2.49 22.22 -2.58
C LEU A 244 3.83 22.77 -3.12
N ALA A 245 4.96 22.16 -2.76
CA ALA A 245 6.28 22.64 -3.15
C ALA A 245 6.47 22.68 -4.68
N MET A 246 5.80 21.81 -5.44
CA MET A 246 5.90 21.81 -6.92
C MET A 246 5.31 23.10 -7.53
N PRO A 247 4.00 23.39 -7.40
CA PRO A 247 3.46 24.63 -7.94
C PRO A 247 4.08 25.87 -7.27
N LEU A 248 4.35 25.84 -5.96
CA LEU A 248 4.98 26.96 -5.25
C LEU A 248 6.39 27.24 -5.79
N GLY A 249 7.17 26.20 -6.10
CA GLY A 249 8.51 26.33 -6.68
C GLY A 249 8.47 26.92 -8.09
N MET A 250 7.49 26.55 -8.91
CA MET A 250 7.31 27.10 -10.26
C MET A 250 6.97 28.60 -10.23
N VAL A 251 6.08 29.03 -9.32
CA VAL A 251 5.75 30.45 -9.18
C VAL A 251 6.90 31.28 -8.57
N ILE A 252 7.67 30.72 -7.63
CA ILE A 252 8.90 31.34 -7.10
C ILE A 252 9.93 31.51 -8.22
N ALA A 253 10.15 30.46 -9.01
CA ALA A 253 11.13 30.47 -10.09
C ALA A 253 10.86 31.59 -11.11
N ASN A 254 9.58 31.90 -11.37
CA ASN A 254 9.16 32.92 -12.33
C ASN A 254 8.87 34.30 -11.70
N GLY A 255 9.10 34.46 -10.39
CA GLY A 255 8.93 35.76 -9.72
C GLY A 255 7.49 36.23 -9.51
N LEU A 256 6.51 35.31 -9.45
CA LEU A 256 5.11 35.62 -9.14
C LEU A 256 4.95 35.80 -7.60
N TRP A 257 5.53 36.86 -7.05
CA TRP A 257 5.67 37.07 -5.61
C TRP A 257 4.34 37.29 -4.87
N ASP A 258 3.36 37.85 -5.56
CA ASP A 258 1.99 38.02 -5.09
C ASP A 258 1.31 36.65 -4.89
N ALA A 259 1.45 35.71 -5.85
CA ALA A 259 0.99 34.33 -5.65
C ALA A 259 1.69 33.60 -4.51
N VAL A 260 3.00 33.81 -4.36
CA VAL A 260 3.79 33.28 -3.23
C VAL A 260 3.26 33.83 -1.90
N GLY A 261 3.06 35.15 -1.83
CA GLY A 261 2.58 35.84 -0.63
C GLY A 261 1.20 35.35 -0.19
N TYR A 262 0.23 35.29 -1.11
CA TYR A 262 -1.12 34.81 -0.80
C TYR A 262 -1.13 33.34 -0.38
N THR A 263 -0.38 32.49 -1.07
CA THR A 263 -0.29 31.05 -0.75
C THR A 263 0.34 30.81 0.62
N VAL A 264 1.48 31.44 0.90
CA VAL A 264 2.18 31.31 2.20
C VAL A 264 1.31 31.86 3.32
N ALA A 265 0.63 32.99 3.12
CA ALA A 265 -0.28 33.56 4.11
C ALA A 265 -1.48 32.64 4.38
N ALA A 266 -2.15 32.14 3.35
CA ALA A 266 -3.33 31.29 3.49
C ALA A 266 -2.99 29.92 4.12
N VAL A 267 -1.98 29.22 3.59
CA VAL A 267 -1.53 27.93 4.14
C VAL A 267 -0.96 28.11 5.54
N GLY A 268 -0.18 29.17 5.77
CA GLY A 268 0.37 29.52 7.09
C GLY A 268 -0.73 29.80 8.12
N ALA A 269 -1.78 30.54 7.75
CA ALA A 269 -2.93 30.79 8.62
C ALA A 269 -3.70 29.49 8.93
N GLY A 270 -3.93 28.64 7.93
CA GLY A 270 -4.62 27.36 8.11
C GLY A 270 -3.84 26.39 9.01
N LEU A 271 -2.55 26.16 8.71
CA LEU A 271 -1.69 25.30 9.51
C LEU A 271 -1.40 25.89 10.90
N GLY A 272 -1.28 27.22 11.00
CA GLY A 272 -1.15 27.95 12.25
C GLY A 272 -2.39 27.80 13.13
N LEU A 273 -3.60 27.87 12.56
CA LEU A 273 -4.85 27.60 13.26
C LEU A 273 -4.92 26.14 13.72
N VAL A 274 -4.51 25.18 12.88
CA VAL A 274 -4.39 23.76 13.29
C VAL A 274 -3.45 23.62 14.48
N ALA A 275 -2.24 24.19 14.39
CA ALA A 275 -1.25 24.12 15.46
C ALA A 275 -1.73 24.79 16.74
N TRP A 276 -2.36 25.97 16.64
CA TRP A 276 -2.92 26.71 17.77
C TRP A 276 -4.08 25.96 18.43
N ARG A 277 -5.01 25.39 17.66
CA ARG A 277 -6.13 24.59 18.22
C ARG A 277 -5.65 23.28 18.84
N VAL A 278 -4.65 22.64 18.26
CA VAL A 278 -4.06 21.40 18.80
C VAL A 278 -3.26 21.69 20.07
N ARG A 279 -2.42 22.73 20.09
CA ARG A 279 -1.67 23.17 21.29
C ARG A 279 -2.58 23.74 22.37
N GLY A 280 -3.55 24.56 21.99
CA GLY A 280 -4.55 25.15 22.87
C GLY A 280 -5.48 24.12 23.53
N ARG A 281 -5.48 22.86 23.09
CA ARG A 281 -6.07 21.73 23.81
C ARG A 281 -5.09 20.98 24.69
N ALA A 282 -3.80 20.95 24.33
CA ALA A 282 -2.77 20.51 25.26
C ALA A 282 -2.67 21.45 26.48
N THR A 283 -3.14 22.71 26.35
CA THR A 283 -3.10 23.74 27.40
C THR A 283 -4.46 24.20 27.93
N ARG A 284 -5.60 23.66 27.45
CA ARG A 284 -6.92 23.92 28.05
C ARG A 284 -7.35 22.73 28.89
N PRO A 285 -7.37 22.86 30.24
CA PRO A 285 -8.02 21.89 31.11
C PRO A 285 -9.49 21.80 30.70
N GLY A 286 -10.01 20.57 30.61
CA GLY A 286 -11.43 20.36 30.34
C GLY A 286 -12.28 21.03 31.42
N ALA A 287 -13.21 21.88 30.98
CA ALA A 287 -14.28 22.37 31.83
C ALA A 287 -15.02 21.16 32.44
N GLY A 288 -14.94 21.01 33.77
CA GLY A 288 -15.73 20.04 34.53
C GLY A 288 -14.95 19.04 35.39
N ALA A 289 -13.61 19.07 35.43
CA ALA A 289 -12.85 18.37 36.48
C ALA A 289 -12.24 19.41 37.42
N PRO A 290 -12.41 19.31 38.75
CA PRO A 290 -11.72 20.20 39.67
C PRO A 290 -10.22 20.09 39.39
N ALA A 291 -9.59 21.22 39.13
CA ALA A 291 -8.16 21.32 38.96
C ALA A 291 -7.50 20.87 40.28
N LEU A 292 -7.09 19.62 40.34
CA LEU A 292 -6.01 19.22 41.22
C LEU A 292 -4.77 19.92 40.66
N GLU A 293 -4.31 20.92 41.41
CA GLU A 293 -3.06 21.65 41.17
C GLU A 293 -2.00 20.68 40.64
N ALA A 294 -1.42 21.01 39.49
CA ALA A 294 -0.30 20.28 38.92
C ALA A 294 0.92 20.50 39.83
N ARG A 295 0.95 19.72 40.92
CA ARG A 295 2.13 19.50 41.74
C ARG A 295 3.20 18.96 40.80
N GLU A 296 4.40 19.55 40.80
CA GLU A 296 5.53 18.92 40.11
C GLU A 296 5.59 17.46 40.55
N PRO A 297 5.67 16.50 39.60
CA PRO A 297 5.73 15.09 39.95
C PRO A 297 6.89 14.91 40.92
N ASP A 298 6.64 14.22 42.03
CA ASP A 298 7.66 14.00 43.03
C ASP A 298 8.90 13.32 42.41
N PRO A 299 10.10 13.46 43.01
CA PRO A 299 11.32 12.93 42.43
C PRO A 299 11.28 11.42 42.13
N ALA A 300 10.52 10.62 42.89
CA ALA A 300 10.38 9.19 42.64
C ALA A 300 9.50 8.91 41.42
N THR A 301 8.40 9.66 41.25
CA THR A 301 7.57 9.64 40.04
C THR A 301 8.38 10.03 38.80
N GLN A 302 9.19 11.09 38.89
CA GLN A 302 10.01 11.55 37.77
C GLN A 302 11.11 10.54 37.40
N ALA A 303 11.75 9.92 38.39
CA ALA A 303 12.74 8.87 38.17
C ALA A 303 12.12 7.64 37.47
N LEU A 304 10.92 7.23 37.89
CA LEU A 304 10.20 6.10 37.29
C LEU A 304 9.80 6.38 35.83
N VAL A 305 9.33 7.59 35.53
CA VAL A 305 9.02 8.01 34.14
C VAL A 305 10.26 7.96 33.26
N GLN A 306 11.42 8.40 33.76
CA GLN A 306 12.68 8.31 33.01
C GLN A 306 13.15 6.87 32.78
N GLU A 307 12.94 5.98 33.77
CA GLU A 307 13.23 4.55 33.63
C GLU A 307 12.35 3.92 32.52
N ILE A 308 11.04 4.20 32.55
CA ILE A 308 10.09 3.72 31.54
C ILE A 308 10.49 4.16 30.13
N ALA A 309 10.88 5.42 29.97
CA ALA A 309 11.30 5.96 28.70
C ALA A 309 12.56 5.28 28.12
N ARG A 310 13.40 4.66 28.97
CA ARG A 310 14.58 3.88 28.55
C ARG A 310 14.23 2.43 28.24
N CYS A 311 13.36 1.81 29.05
CA CYS A 311 13.07 0.38 28.98
C CYS A 311 12.06 0.00 27.88
N VAL A 312 11.08 0.86 27.60
CA VAL A 312 10.07 0.60 26.57
C VAL A 312 10.41 1.40 25.30
N PRO A 313 10.75 0.73 24.18
CA PRO A 313 11.06 1.44 22.93
C PRO A 313 9.85 2.20 22.39
N VAL A 314 10.11 3.23 21.57
CA VAL A 314 9.06 3.98 20.85
C VAL A 314 8.20 3.07 19.95
N ASP A 315 8.72 1.91 19.54
CA ASP A 315 7.99 0.90 18.76
C ASP A 315 7.49 -0.25 19.65
N ILE A 316 6.23 -0.13 20.09
CA ILE A 316 5.54 -1.05 20.99
C ILE A 316 5.25 -2.40 20.30
N GLU A 317 4.96 -2.40 19.00
CA GLU A 317 4.69 -3.65 18.28
C GLU A 317 5.97 -4.48 18.14
N ALA A 318 7.09 -3.83 17.87
CA ALA A 318 8.40 -4.50 17.86
C ALA A 318 8.76 -5.04 19.25
N PHE A 319 8.52 -4.27 20.30
CA PHE A 319 8.69 -4.70 21.69
C PHE A 319 7.84 -5.95 22.01
N PHE A 320 6.56 -5.93 21.65
CA PHE A 320 5.66 -7.07 21.82
C PHE A 320 6.14 -8.31 21.05
N ALA A 321 6.56 -8.13 19.79
CA ALA A 321 7.07 -9.23 18.96
C ALA A 321 8.35 -9.88 19.50
N HIS A 322 9.22 -9.07 20.12
CA HIS A 322 10.44 -9.55 20.73
C HIS A 322 10.17 -10.37 22.01
N ASN A 323 9.28 -9.88 22.86
CA ASN A 323 9.04 -10.44 24.20
C ASN A 323 8.04 -11.61 24.22
N SER A 324 7.11 -11.73 23.27
CA SER A 324 6.22 -12.90 23.19
C SER A 324 6.01 -13.44 21.77
N ARG A 325 6.76 -14.48 21.42
CA ARG A 325 6.67 -15.14 20.10
C ARG A 325 5.33 -15.83 19.83
N SER A 326 4.57 -16.23 20.86
CA SER A 326 3.30 -16.94 20.68
C SER A 326 2.12 -15.97 20.59
N PHE A 327 2.06 -14.98 21.49
CA PHE A 327 1.02 -13.97 21.42
C PHE A 327 1.23 -13.03 20.23
N SER A 328 2.47 -12.64 19.90
CA SER A 328 2.77 -11.88 18.68
C SER A 328 2.38 -12.64 17.41
N PHE A 329 2.56 -13.96 17.39
CA PHE A 329 2.10 -14.80 16.28
C PHE A 329 0.58 -14.72 16.12
N ALA A 330 -0.18 -14.93 17.22
CA ALA A 330 -1.64 -14.87 17.21
C ALA A 330 -2.20 -13.47 16.92
N ALA A 331 -1.47 -12.43 17.33
CA ALA A 331 -1.90 -11.05 17.17
C ALA A 331 -1.96 -10.59 15.70
N ARG A 332 -1.36 -11.35 14.78
CA ARG A 332 -1.45 -11.10 13.32
C ARG A 332 -2.88 -11.20 12.77
N TRP A 333 -3.79 -11.81 13.52
CA TRP A 333 -5.19 -11.95 13.12
C TRP A 333 -6.11 -10.86 13.67
N PHE A 334 -5.61 -10.00 14.56
CA PHE A 334 -6.32 -8.76 14.91
C PHE A 334 -6.35 -7.82 13.72
N ASP A 335 -7.37 -6.97 13.66
CA ASP A 335 -7.34 -5.81 12.78
C ASP A 335 -6.24 -4.84 13.26
N PRO A 336 -5.56 -4.10 12.36
CA PRO A 336 -4.39 -3.29 12.73
C PRO A 336 -4.56 -2.38 13.97
N PRO A 337 -5.67 -1.62 14.16
CA PRO A 337 -5.84 -0.79 15.35
C PRO A 337 -6.00 -1.62 16.64
N ASP A 338 -6.64 -2.78 16.56
CA ASP A 338 -6.83 -3.67 17.71
C ASP A 338 -5.51 -4.33 18.10
N ARG A 339 -4.66 -4.66 17.11
CA ARG A 339 -3.32 -5.21 17.35
C ARG A 339 -2.45 -4.25 18.14
N ASP A 340 -2.48 -2.96 17.78
CA ASP A 340 -1.74 -1.90 18.44
C ASP A 340 -2.23 -1.68 19.88
N ARG A 341 -3.55 -1.70 20.12
CA ARG A 341 -4.14 -1.67 21.48
C ARG A 341 -3.69 -2.87 22.32
N VAL A 342 -3.74 -4.07 21.76
CA VAL A 342 -3.30 -5.30 22.45
C VAL A 342 -1.78 -5.28 22.72
N ALA A 343 -0.99 -4.73 21.80
CA ALA A 343 0.45 -4.55 22.00
C ALA A 343 0.75 -3.58 23.15
N ARG A 344 -0.03 -2.50 23.30
CA ARG A 344 0.03 -1.60 24.46
C ARG A 344 -0.33 -2.29 25.77
N VAL A 345 -1.41 -3.07 25.80
CA VAL A 345 -1.78 -3.87 26.99
C VAL A 345 -0.65 -4.83 27.35
N TYR A 346 -0.06 -5.49 26.36
CA TYR A 346 1.08 -6.38 26.60
C TYR A 346 2.30 -5.64 27.14
N ALA A 347 2.63 -4.46 26.58
CA ALA A 347 3.73 -3.64 27.06
C ALA A 347 3.51 -3.20 28.51
N PHE A 348 2.28 -2.84 28.87
CA PHE A 348 1.89 -2.56 30.25
C PHE A 348 2.14 -3.74 31.17
N CYS A 349 1.67 -4.94 30.79
CA CYS A 349 1.85 -6.16 31.59
C CYS A 349 3.34 -6.47 31.79
N ARG A 350 4.11 -6.46 30.69
CA ARG A 350 5.54 -6.78 30.73
C ARG A 350 6.32 -5.79 31.57
N PHE A 351 6.02 -4.50 31.42
CA PHE A 351 6.67 -3.47 32.23
C PHE A 351 6.32 -3.61 33.71
N THR A 352 5.05 -3.91 34.03
CA THR A 352 4.62 -4.10 35.42
C THR A 352 5.34 -5.30 36.06
N ASP A 353 5.49 -6.42 35.35
CA ASP A 353 6.34 -7.55 35.79
C ASP A 353 7.81 -7.12 35.98
N ASP A 354 8.38 -6.40 35.02
CA ASP A 354 9.79 -5.95 35.09
C ASP A 354 10.05 -5.01 36.28
N LEU A 355 9.04 -4.32 36.81
CA LEU A 355 9.17 -3.49 38.02
C LEU A 355 9.53 -4.31 39.26
N VAL A 356 9.11 -5.58 39.31
CA VAL A 356 9.36 -6.48 40.44
C VAL A 356 10.52 -7.45 40.20
N ASP A 357 10.97 -7.60 38.94
CA ASP A 357 12.07 -8.51 38.54
C ASP A 357 13.48 -7.83 38.53
N VAL A 358 13.65 -6.66 39.16
CA VAL A 358 14.89 -5.86 39.17
C VAL A 358 15.99 -6.49 40.06
N PRO A 359 17.30 -6.43 39.68
CA PRO A 359 18.39 -7.20 40.29
C PRO A 359 18.64 -7.00 41.78
N GLU A 360 19.36 -7.98 42.36
CA GLU A 360 19.79 -8.11 43.75
C GLU A 360 20.20 -6.77 44.40
N GLY A 361 19.61 -6.44 45.56
CA GLY A 361 20.01 -5.31 46.40
C GLY A 361 18.91 -4.34 46.82
N ARG A 362 17.68 -4.45 46.29
CA ARG A 362 16.51 -3.66 46.76
C ARG A 362 15.69 -4.44 47.79
N CYS A 363 15.20 -3.77 48.83
CA CYS A 363 14.32 -4.42 49.80
C CYS A 363 12.87 -4.50 49.27
N GLU A 364 12.06 -5.40 49.83
CA GLU A 364 10.63 -5.54 49.46
C GLU A 364 9.87 -4.21 49.59
N GLY A 365 10.21 -3.41 50.61
CA GLY A 365 9.64 -2.09 50.83
C GLY A 365 9.85 -1.13 49.66
N ASP A 366 11.04 -1.14 49.05
CA ASP A 366 11.35 -0.29 47.90
C ASP A 366 10.54 -0.71 46.66
N LEU A 367 10.39 -2.01 46.42
CA LEU A 367 9.60 -2.52 45.31
C LEU A 367 8.10 -2.21 45.48
N ARG A 368 7.57 -2.36 46.71
CA ARG A 368 6.17 -1.99 47.03
C ARG A 368 5.94 -0.48 46.87
N ALA A 369 6.90 0.36 47.27
CA ALA A 369 6.83 1.80 47.04
C ALA A 369 6.81 2.13 45.53
N ARG A 370 7.66 1.48 44.73
CA ARG A 370 7.66 1.64 43.26
C ARG A 370 6.35 1.23 42.60
N LEU A 371 5.75 0.11 43.01
CA LEU A 371 4.43 -0.30 42.52
C LEU A 371 3.33 0.70 42.93
N THR A 372 3.42 1.28 44.13
CA THR A 372 2.49 2.33 44.59
C THR A 372 2.60 3.58 43.71
N THR A 373 3.83 4.02 43.40
CA THR A 373 4.08 5.11 42.45
C THR A 373 3.55 4.78 41.06
N TRP A 374 3.79 3.56 40.57
CA TRP A 374 3.27 3.08 39.29
C TRP A 374 1.74 3.11 39.25
N GLN A 375 1.07 2.58 40.27
CA GLN A 375 -0.38 2.59 40.35
C GLN A 375 -0.97 4.02 40.39
N THR A 376 -0.29 4.94 41.09
CA THR A 376 -0.69 6.36 41.13
C THR A 376 -0.59 7.01 39.76
N LEU A 377 0.52 6.79 39.05
CA LEU A 377 0.72 7.24 37.66
C LEU A 377 -0.35 6.68 36.72
N VAL A 378 -0.61 5.38 36.80
CA VAL A 378 -1.60 4.68 35.97
C VAL A 378 -3.02 5.19 36.24
N ARG A 379 -3.37 5.43 37.50
CA ARG A 379 -4.64 6.06 37.88
C ARG A 379 -4.77 7.46 37.31
N GLY A 380 -3.75 8.30 37.48
CA GLY A 380 -3.74 9.66 36.92
C GLY A 380 -3.91 9.64 35.40
N ALA A 381 -3.18 8.77 34.70
CA ALA A 381 -3.31 8.59 33.25
C ALA A 381 -4.72 8.17 32.82
N TYR A 382 -5.36 7.27 33.58
CA TYR A 382 -6.72 6.82 33.34
C TYR A 382 -7.75 7.94 33.57
N GLU A 383 -7.50 8.82 34.55
CA GLU A 383 -8.35 9.97 34.90
C GLU A 383 -8.08 11.20 34.01
N GLY A 384 -7.05 11.17 33.16
CA GLY A 384 -6.77 12.16 32.12
C GLY A 384 -5.50 13.01 32.32
N THR A 385 -4.71 12.72 33.35
CA THR A 385 -3.41 13.38 33.61
C THR A 385 -2.34 12.80 32.69
N LEU A 386 -1.59 13.66 31.98
CA LEU A 386 -0.50 13.21 31.12
C LEU A 386 0.72 12.82 31.96
N THR A 387 1.21 11.60 31.75
CA THR A 387 2.41 11.08 32.47
C THR A 387 3.71 11.42 31.76
N GLY A 388 3.64 11.83 30.48
CA GLY A 388 4.81 11.99 29.62
C GLY A 388 5.25 10.69 28.93
N ILE A 389 4.60 9.56 29.25
CA ILE A 389 4.84 8.26 28.63
C ILE A 389 3.76 8.04 27.57
N GLY A 390 4.07 8.41 26.32
CA GLY A 390 3.07 8.47 25.26
C GLY A 390 2.28 7.18 25.00
N TRP A 391 2.89 6.00 25.20
CA TRP A 391 2.20 4.73 25.04
C TRP A 391 1.24 4.41 26.19
N LEU A 392 1.61 4.80 27.43
CA LEU A 392 0.79 4.60 28.62
C LEU A 392 -0.40 5.55 28.58
N ASP A 393 -0.15 6.82 28.28
CA ASP A 393 -1.19 7.85 28.14
C ASP A 393 -2.22 7.41 27.08
N ALA A 394 -1.76 6.90 25.94
CA ALA A 394 -2.64 6.36 24.90
C ALA A 394 -3.45 5.14 25.37
N LEU A 395 -2.81 4.18 26.05
CA LEU A 395 -3.49 2.99 26.57
C LEU A 395 -4.56 3.35 27.60
N MET A 396 -4.24 4.24 28.54
CA MET A 396 -5.14 4.62 29.63
C MET A 396 -6.30 5.46 29.11
N HIS A 397 -6.03 6.37 28.17
CA HIS A 397 -7.08 7.09 27.46
C HIS A 397 -8.03 6.16 26.69
N ASP A 398 -7.49 5.19 25.95
CA ASP A 398 -8.28 4.17 25.24
C ASP A 398 -9.11 3.31 26.21
N SER A 399 -8.53 2.97 27.36
CA SER A 399 -9.16 2.16 28.41
C SER A 399 -10.33 2.88 29.06
N ALA A 400 -10.15 4.15 29.44
CA ALA A 400 -11.20 5.00 30.00
C ALA A 400 -12.35 5.19 28.98
N ARG A 401 -12.02 5.51 27.73
CA ARG A 401 -13.02 5.67 26.65
C ARG A 401 -13.79 4.39 26.35
N SER A 402 -13.14 3.24 26.47
CA SER A 402 -13.75 1.94 26.23
C SER A 402 -14.53 1.40 27.44
N ARG A 403 -14.55 2.15 28.55
CA ARG A 403 -15.18 1.77 29.82
C ARG A 403 -14.61 0.46 30.37
N VAL A 404 -13.29 0.31 30.33
CA VAL A 404 -12.58 -0.73 31.08
C VAL A 404 -12.68 -0.36 32.57
N PRO A 405 -13.24 -1.18 33.46
CA PRO A 405 -13.25 -0.87 34.88
C PRO A 405 -11.81 -0.73 35.39
N PHE A 406 -11.48 0.37 36.06
CA PHE A 406 -10.12 0.58 36.56
C PHE A 406 -9.66 -0.54 37.50
N ASP A 407 -10.60 -1.18 38.21
CA ASP A 407 -10.33 -2.34 39.06
C ASP A 407 -9.70 -3.52 38.32
N VAL A 408 -9.99 -3.71 37.03
CA VAL A 408 -9.32 -4.74 36.20
C VAL A 408 -7.82 -4.43 36.07
N ILE A 409 -7.48 -3.15 35.88
CA ILE A 409 -6.09 -2.69 35.72
C ILE A 409 -5.37 -2.73 37.08
N ARG A 410 -6.03 -2.25 38.14
CA ARG A 410 -5.49 -2.30 39.51
C ARG A 410 -5.23 -3.73 39.97
N THR A 411 -6.18 -4.64 39.72
CA THR A 411 -6.07 -6.04 40.13
C THR A 411 -4.87 -6.74 39.47
N LEU A 412 -4.49 -6.34 38.25
CA LEU A 412 -3.26 -6.80 37.63
C LEU A 412 -2.02 -6.36 38.40
N ILE A 413 -1.94 -5.08 38.77
CA ILE A 413 -0.83 -4.53 39.57
C ILE A 413 -0.76 -5.22 40.93
N ASP A 414 -1.91 -5.40 41.60
CA ASP A 414 -2.01 -6.11 42.88
C ASP A 414 -1.58 -7.59 42.76
N GLY A 415 -1.86 -8.22 41.60
CA GLY A 415 -1.40 -9.56 41.27
C GLY A 415 0.13 -9.64 41.20
N VAL A 416 0.76 -8.73 40.46
CA VAL A 416 2.23 -8.65 40.38
C VAL A 416 2.84 -8.31 41.75
N ALA A 417 2.19 -7.46 42.54
CA ALA A 417 2.62 -7.16 43.90
C ALA A 417 2.61 -8.38 44.83
N SER A 418 1.79 -9.40 44.55
CA SER A 418 1.76 -10.63 45.35
C SER A 418 2.97 -11.55 45.11
N ASP A 419 3.76 -11.28 44.06
CA ASP A 419 5.02 -11.98 43.77
C ASP A 419 6.24 -11.32 44.46
N LEU A 420 6.02 -10.26 45.25
CA LEU A 420 7.03 -9.64 46.12
C LEU A 420 7.34 -10.56 47.31
N GLY A 421 8.10 -11.62 47.05
CA GLY A 421 8.55 -12.59 48.06
C GLY A 421 8.51 -14.04 47.57
N PRO A 422 8.76 -15.02 48.45
CA PRO A 422 8.66 -16.43 48.11
C PRO A 422 7.21 -16.82 47.78
N VAL A 423 6.96 -17.26 46.56
CA VAL A 423 5.62 -17.74 46.15
C VAL A 423 5.46 -19.21 46.48
N ARG A 424 4.46 -19.53 47.31
CA ARG A 424 4.06 -20.92 47.64
C ARG A 424 2.55 -21.02 47.74
N LEU A 425 1.93 -21.56 46.70
CA LEU A 425 0.47 -21.76 46.67
C LEU A 425 0.09 -23.04 47.41
N ARG A 426 -0.95 -22.97 48.25
CA ARG A 426 -1.42 -24.10 49.07
C ARG A 426 -2.47 -24.91 48.32
N THR A 427 -3.44 -24.22 47.72
CA THR A 427 -4.63 -24.83 47.11
C THR A 427 -4.80 -24.45 45.64
N MET A 428 -5.63 -25.22 44.94
CA MET A 428 -5.99 -24.95 43.55
C MET A 428 -6.77 -23.64 43.42
N ASP A 429 -7.57 -23.28 44.42
CA ASP A 429 -8.30 -22.00 44.47
C ASP A 429 -7.36 -20.80 44.58
N GLU A 430 -6.26 -20.92 45.31
CA GLU A 430 -5.22 -19.89 45.33
C GLU A 430 -4.56 -19.74 43.96
N LEU A 431 -4.30 -20.85 43.25
CA LEU A 431 -3.80 -20.80 41.88
C LEU A 431 -4.81 -20.17 40.91
N TRP A 432 -6.10 -20.42 41.07
CA TRP A 432 -7.13 -19.76 40.26
C TRP A 432 -7.27 -18.29 40.56
N THR A 433 -7.14 -17.90 41.83
CA THR A 433 -7.13 -16.49 42.25
C THR A 433 -5.90 -15.78 41.71
N TYR A 434 -4.73 -16.41 41.78
CA TYR A 434 -3.50 -15.91 41.17
C TYR A 434 -3.66 -15.74 39.66
N GLY A 435 -4.08 -16.79 38.94
CA GLY A 435 -4.32 -16.73 37.50
C GLY A 435 -5.45 -15.78 37.08
N TYR A 436 -6.40 -15.49 37.99
CA TYR A 436 -7.35 -14.42 37.78
C TYR A 436 -6.64 -13.06 37.72
N ARG A 437 -5.84 -12.75 38.75
CA ARG A 437 -5.16 -11.46 38.90
C ARG A 437 -4.09 -11.19 37.86
N VAL A 438 -3.30 -12.19 37.45
CA VAL A 438 -2.16 -11.94 36.53
C VAL A 438 -2.46 -12.21 35.06
N ALA A 439 -3.57 -12.90 34.74
CA ALA A 439 -3.88 -13.28 33.35
C ALA A 439 -5.33 -13.05 32.94
N SER A 440 -6.31 -13.37 33.79
CA SER A 440 -7.72 -13.26 33.42
C SER A 440 -8.17 -11.82 33.27
N VAL A 441 -7.70 -10.93 34.16
CA VAL A 441 -7.95 -9.48 34.05
C VAL A 441 -7.40 -8.90 32.74
N VAL A 442 -6.32 -9.44 32.18
CA VAL A 442 -5.80 -9.04 30.86
C VAL A 442 -6.81 -9.39 29.77
N GLY A 443 -7.41 -10.59 29.83
CA GLY A 443 -8.48 -11.01 28.94
C GLY A 443 -9.72 -10.11 29.05
N LEU A 444 -10.12 -9.76 30.28
CA LEU A 444 -11.21 -8.82 30.53
C LEU A 444 -10.89 -7.43 29.96
N TRP A 445 -9.69 -6.92 30.20
CA TRP A 445 -9.24 -5.63 29.69
C TRP A 445 -9.33 -5.57 28.15
N ILE A 446 -8.80 -6.59 27.47
CA ILE A 446 -8.89 -6.68 25.99
C ILE A 446 -10.35 -6.78 25.53
N CYS A 447 -11.20 -7.56 26.22
CA CYS A 447 -12.62 -7.63 25.88
C CYS A 447 -13.29 -6.26 25.94
N HIS A 448 -13.10 -5.50 27.03
CA HIS A 448 -13.66 -4.16 27.17
C HIS A 448 -13.12 -3.18 26.12
N LEU A 449 -11.80 -3.20 25.86
CA LEU A 449 -11.15 -2.37 24.82
C LEU A 449 -11.72 -2.63 23.41
N LEU A 450 -12.15 -3.86 23.14
CA LEU A 450 -12.71 -4.28 21.86
C LEU A 450 -14.24 -4.38 21.88
N GLY A 451 -14.88 -3.80 22.89
CA GLY A 451 -16.33 -3.60 22.95
C GLY A 451 -17.15 -4.81 23.43
N VAL A 452 -16.52 -5.87 23.92
CA VAL A 452 -17.18 -7.04 24.51
C VAL A 452 -17.42 -6.81 26.01
N ARG A 453 -18.68 -6.88 26.44
CA ARG A 453 -19.11 -6.55 27.81
C ARG A 453 -20.14 -7.52 28.39
N ASP A 454 -20.65 -8.45 27.61
CA ASP A 454 -21.64 -9.39 28.09
C ASP A 454 -21.01 -10.40 29.06
N ALA A 455 -21.68 -10.62 30.19
CA ALA A 455 -21.17 -11.44 31.29
C ALA A 455 -20.76 -12.85 30.82
N TRP A 456 -21.56 -13.45 29.93
CA TRP A 456 -21.28 -14.77 29.39
C TRP A 456 -19.92 -14.83 28.68
N ARG A 457 -19.60 -13.90 27.75
CA ARG A 457 -18.27 -13.86 27.12
C ARG A 457 -17.15 -13.50 28.09
N LEU A 458 -17.40 -12.61 29.05
CA LEU A 458 -16.39 -12.22 30.05
C LEU A 458 -16.00 -13.39 30.96
N GLU A 459 -16.96 -14.22 31.40
CA GLU A 459 -16.68 -15.46 32.14
C GLU A 459 -15.81 -16.43 31.33
N ARG A 460 -16.04 -16.56 30.02
CA ARG A 460 -15.21 -17.40 29.14
C ARG A 460 -13.83 -16.79 28.90
N ALA A 461 -13.72 -15.46 28.88
CA ALA A 461 -12.43 -14.77 28.82
C ALA A 461 -11.61 -15.02 30.10
N ILE A 462 -12.26 -15.05 31.27
CA ILE A 462 -11.62 -15.43 32.54
C ILE A 462 -11.09 -16.87 32.46
N ALA A 463 -11.92 -17.82 32.01
CA ALA A 463 -11.49 -19.21 31.84
C ALA A 463 -10.27 -19.31 30.91
N LEU A 464 -10.26 -18.55 29.80
CA LEU A 464 -9.10 -18.52 28.90
C LEU A 464 -7.84 -17.98 29.59
N GLY A 465 -7.95 -16.89 30.35
CA GLY A 465 -6.83 -16.34 31.11
C GLY A 465 -6.23 -17.34 32.10
N GLN A 466 -7.08 -18.03 32.87
CA GLN A 466 -6.67 -19.11 33.77
C GLN A 466 -6.01 -20.28 33.03
N ALA A 467 -6.54 -20.69 31.88
CA ALA A 467 -5.97 -21.76 31.06
C ALA A 467 -4.56 -21.40 30.54
N LEU A 468 -4.40 -20.17 30.04
CA LEU A 468 -3.13 -19.64 29.57
C LEU A 468 -2.11 -19.56 30.71
N GLN A 469 -2.52 -19.11 31.90
CA GLN A 469 -1.63 -19.00 33.06
C GLN A 469 -1.22 -20.35 33.62
N LEU A 470 -2.14 -21.31 33.77
CA LEU A 470 -1.77 -22.65 34.20
C LEU A 470 -0.83 -23.32 33.18
N THR A 471 -1.07 -23.09 31.88
CA THR A 471 -0.14 -23.55 30.83
C THR A 471 1.24 -22.89 30.95
N ASN A 472 1.31 -21.62 31.36
CA ASN A 472 2.56 -20.90 31.61
C ASN A 472 3.32 -21.51 32.80
N ILE A 473 2.64 -21.67 33.94
CA ILE A 473 3.17 -22.32 35.14
C ILE A 473 3.71 -23.72 34.82
N LEU A 474 2.95 -24.55 34.10
CA LEU A 474 3.37 -25.90 33.73
C LEU A 474 4.51 -25.91 32.71
N ARG A 475 4.71 -24.85 31.93
CA ARG A 475 5.84 -24.75 30.99
C ARG A 475 7.14 -24.41 31.73
N ASP A 476 7.04 -23.62 32.78
CA ASP A 476 8.16 -22.90 33.40
C ASP A 476 8.48 -23.37 34.84
N VAL A 477 7.90 -24.49 35.31
CA VAL A 477 8.12 -25.07 36.66
C VAL A 477 9.59 -25.07 37.08
N GLY A 478 10.50 -25.52 36.21
CA GLY A 478 11.93 -25.54 36.51
C GLY A 478 12.60 -24.17 36.58
N GLU A 479 12.14 -23.21 35.78
CA GLU A 479 12.61 -21.83 35.79
C GLU A 479 12.18 -21.13 37.09
N ASP A 480 10.91 -21.30 37.45
CA ASP A 480 10.34 -20.77 38.69
C ASP A 480 11.04 -21.36 39.92
N LEU A 481 11.25 -22.68 39.95
CA LEU A 481 11.88 -23.37 41.07
C LEU A 481 13.30 -22.87 41.35
N ARG A 482 14.08 -22.54 40.30
CA ARG A 482 15.44 -21.97 40.44
C ARG A 482 15.44 -20.58 41.06
N THR A 483 14.38 -19.81 40.84
CA THR A 483 14.17 -18.49 41.46
C THR A 483 13.46 -18.56 42.81
N GLY A 484 13.23 -19.76 43.34
CA GLY A 484 12.57 -19.96 44.63
C GLY A 484 11.04 -19.79 44.60
N ARG A 485 10.43 -19.71 43.42
CA ARG A 485 8.98 -19.59 43.22
C ARG A 485 8.36 -20.97 42.96
N VAL A 486 7.25 -21.29 43.63
CA VAL A 486 6.50 -22.55 43.44
C VAL A 486 5.01 -22.26 43.32
N TYR A 487 4.52 -22.25 42.08
CA TYR A 487 3.10 -22.05 41.78
C TYR A 487 2.28 -23.35 41.79
N LEU A 488 2.93 -24.52 41.73
CA LEU A 488 2.21 -25.80 41.85
C LEU A 488 1.61 -25.91 43.26
N PRO A 489 0.28 -26.10 43.41
CA PRO A 489 -0.35 -26.13 44.73
C PRO A 489 0.19 -27.27 45.58
N ALA A 490 0.47 -26.97 46.86
CA ALA A 490 0.95 -27.94 47.83
C ALA A 490 0.00 -29.14 47.98
N GLU A 491 -1.32 -28.91 47.94
CA GLU A 491 -2.32 -29.98 47.99
C GLU A 491 -2.22 -30.93 46.78
N CYS A 492 -1.96 -30.39 45.58
CA CYS A 492 -1.84 -31.20 44.37
C CYS A 492 -0.56 -32.03 44.39
N LEU A 493 0.54 -31.44 44.88
CA LEU A 493 1.80 -32.15 45.11
C LEU A 493 1.58 -33.31 46.11
N ALA A 494 0.99 -33.01 47.27
CA ALA A 494 0.74 -34.00 48.32
C ALA A 494 -0.20 -35.12 47.86
N ALA A 495 -1.26 -34.81 47.10
CA ALA A 495 -2.18 -35.80 46.52
C ALA A 495 -1.50 -36.79 45.57
N HIS A 496 -0.34 -36.43 45.01
CA HIS A 496 0.48 -37.29 44.16
C HIS A 496 1.71 -37.86 44.91
N GLY A 497 1.81 -37.68 46.23
CA GLY A 497 2.93 -38.15 47.04
C GLY A 497 4.24 -37.40 46.76
N LEU A 498 4.15 -36.11 46.40
CA LEU A 498 5.29 -35.26 46.07
C LEU A 498 5.40 -34.08 47.03
N SER A 499 6.62 -33.61 47.23
CA SER A 499 6.98 -32.39 47.95
C SER A 499 7.78 -31.44 47.06
N VAL A 500 7.99 -30.20 47.52
CA VAL A 500 8.89 -29.26 46.82
C VAL A 500 10.32 -29.79 46.75
N ASP A 501 10.78 -30.52 47.77
CA ASP A 501 12.11 -31.13 47.77
C ASP A 501 12.21 -32.26 46.75
N ASP A 502 11.12 -32.99 46.47
CA ASP A 502 11.08 -33.93 45.34
C ASP A 502 11.26 -33.23 44.00
N LEU A 503 10.64 -32.05 43.81
CA LEU A 503 10.84 -31.27 42.58
C LEU A 503 12.31 -30.87 42.42
N ARG A 504 12.96 -30.41 43.50
CA ARG A 504 14.38 -30.05 43.50
C ARG A 504 15.28 -31.25 43.21
N ARG A 505 14.99 -32.41 43.81
CA ARG A 505 15.71 -33.66 43.55
C ARG A 505 15.57 -34.09 42.08
N MET A 506 14.35 -34.09 41.54
CA MET A 506 14.11 -34.41 40.13
C MET A 506 14.80 -33.42 39.18
N GLN A 507 14.80 -32.12 39.51
CA GLN A 507 15.50 -31.09 38.73
C GLN A 507 17.02 -31.32 38.73
N ALA A 508 17.62 -31.61 39.88
CA ALA A 508 19.06 -31.89 40.00
C ALA A 508 19.48 -33.18 39.28
N GLN A 509 18.61 -34.20 39.27
CA GLN A 509 18.87 -35.49 38.62
C GLN A 509 18.56 -35.50 37.11
N GLY A 510 17.87 -34.47 36.60
CA GLY A 510 17.41 -34.42 35.21
C GLY A 510 16.42 -35.52 34.84
N ARG A 511 15.67 -36.05 35.82
CA ARG A 511 14.75 -37.17 35.61
C ARG A 511 13.46 -36.99 36.42
N VAL A 512 12.34 -36.96 35.72
CA VAL A 512 11.00 -36.90 36.34
C VAL A 512 10.45 -38.28 36.72
N THR A 513 9.71 -38.35 37.82
CA THR A 513 9.07 -39.59 38.31
C THR A 513 7.69 -39.83 37.65
N PRO A 514 7.16 -41.07 37.65
CA PRO A 514 5.80 -41.34 37.19
C PRO A 514 4.72 -40.57 37.97
N ALA A 515 4.92 -40.33 39.26
CA ALA A 515 4.02 -39.52 40.08
C ALA A 515 3.94 -38.07 39.59
N TYR A 516 5.10 -37.47 39.26
CA TYR A 516 5.16 -36.13 38.69
C TYR A 516 4.48 -36.03 37.33
N ARG A 517 4.65 -37.05 36.47
CA ARG A 517 3.94 -37.11 35.17
C ARG A 517 2.42 -37.07 35.36
N LYS A 518 1.90 -37.83 36.32
CA LYS A 518 0.46 -37.85 36.65
C LYS A 518 -0.03 -36.49 37.14
N LEU A 519 0.73 -35.83 38.04
CA LEU A 519 0.41 -34.48 38.52
C LEU A 519 0.34 -33.47 37.37
N VAL A 520 1.37 -33.43 36.51
CA VAL A 520 1.42 -32.48 35.39
C VAL A 520 0.30 -32.76 34.39
N ASP A 521 -0.02 -34.03 34.12
CA ASP A 521 -1.13 -34.37 33.22
C ASP A 521 -2.50 -33.99 33.80
N ALA A 522 -2.73 -34.17 35.10
CA ALA A 522 -3.94 -33.73 35.78
C ALA A 522 -4.12 -32.20 35.72
N LEU A 523 -3.05 -31.45 35.97
CA LEU A 523 -3.09 -29.98 35.84
C LEU A 523 -3.26 -29.51 34.38
N MET A 524 -2.70 -30.23 33.40
CA MET A 524 -3.00 -29.96 31.99
C MET A 524 -4.47 -30.22 31.66
N ALA A 525 -5.11 -31.23 32.26
CA ALA A 525 -6.54 -31.50 32.09
C ALA A 525 -7.41 -30.35 32.62
N GLU A 526 -7.04 -29.77 33.77
CA GLU A 526 -7.70 -28.56 34.32
C GLU A 526 -7.59 -27.33 33.40
N ALA A 527 -6.42 -27.14 32.77
CA ALA A 527 -6.24 -26.10 31.77
C ALA A 527 -7.07 -26.39 30.49
N ASP A 528 -7.11 -27.64 30.05
CA ASP A 528 -7.86 -28.08 28.88
C ASP A 528 -9.38 -27.91 29.04
N ALA A 529 -9.93 -28.16 30.23
CA ALA A 529 -11.33 -27.89 30.55
C ALA A 529 -11.65 -26.38 30.39
N ARG A 530 -10.74 -25.51 30.79
CA ARG A 530 -10.89 -24.05 30.66
C ARG A 530 -10.69 -23.55 29.22
N TYR A 531 -9.77 -24.13 28.46
CA TYR A 531 -9.70 -23.89 27.01
C TYR A 531 -11.00 -24.30 26.32
N ALA A 532 -11.60 -25.43 26.71
CA ALA A 532 -12.89 -25.87 26.17
C ALA A 532 -14.01 -24.86 26.52
N ARG A 533 -14.05 -24.38 27.76
CA ARG A 533 -14.97 -23.33 28.21
C ARG A 533 -14.80 -22.05 27.40
N ALA A 534 -13.56 -21.60 27.16
CA ALA A 534 -13.29 -20.44 26.32
C ALA A 534 -13.81 -20.61 24.88
N TRP A 535 -13.65 -21.80 24.31
CA TRP A 535 -14.12 -22.15 22.96
C TRP A 535 -15.64 -22.10 22.77
N GLU A 536 -16.42 -22.07 23.85
CA GLU A 536 -17.85 -21.76 23.77
C GLU A 536 -18.09 -20.35 23.23
N ALA A 537 -17.29 -19.36 23.69
CA ALA A 537 -17.49 -17.94 23.37
C ALA A 537 -16.70 -17.44 22.15
N ILE A 538 -15.54 -18.05 21.84
CA ILE A 538 -14.66 -17.63 20.74
C ILE A 538 -15.39 -17.45 19.39
N PRO A 539 -16.32 -18.34 18.96
CA PRO A 539 -17.08 -18.16 17.72
C PRO A 539 -17.93 -16.89 17.67
N HIS A 540 -18.39 -16.41 18.83
CA HIS A 540 -19.26 -15.25 19.00
C HIS A 540 -18.50 -13.93 19.11
N LEU A 541 -17.17 -13.95 19.15
CA LEU A 541 -16.34 -12.75 19.10
C LEU A 541 -16.34 -12.16 17.68
N PRO A 542 -16.28 -10.82 17.54
CA PRO A 542 -16.32 -10.15 16.24
C PRO A 542 -15.05 -10.40 15.40
N GLY A 543 -15.23 -10.38 14.07
CA GLY A 543 -14.16 -10.14 13.08
C GLY A 543 -12.80 -10.79 13.35
N GLY A 544 -11.76 -9.95 13.32
CA GLY A 544 -10.36 -10.29 13.61
C GLY A 544 -10.13 -10.74 15.05
N PHE A 545 -10.84 -10.16 16.03
CA PHE A 545 -10.71 -10.51 17.45
C PHE A 545 -10.96 -12.01 17.68
N GLY A 546 -12.06 -12.57 17.18
CA GLY A 546 -12.35 -14.00 17.32
C GLY A 546 -11.30 -14.91 16.66
N ARG A 547 -10.71 -14.49 15.53
CA ARG A 547 -9.62 -15.23 14.88
C ARG A 547 -8.35 -15.20 15.71
N ALA A 548 -7.97 -14.03 16.23
CA ALA A 548 -6.77 -13.87 17.04
C ALA A 548 -6.87 -14.69 18.34
N VAL A 549 -8.01 -14.64 19.03
CA VAL A 549 -8.23 -15.42 20.26
C VAL A 549 -8.26 -16.92 19.99
N ALA A 550 -8.90 -17.37 18.90
CA ALA A 550 -8.88 -18.78 18.50
C ALA A 550 -7.44 -19.29 18.28
N VAL A 551 -6.64 -18.52 17.55
CA VAL A 551 -5.23 -18.87 17.30
C VAL A 551 -4.43 -18.83 18.59
N ALA A 552 -4.61 -17.81 19.43
CA ALA A 552 -3.91 -17.70 20.71
C ALA A 552 -4.20 -18.91 21.60
N ALA A 553 -5.47 -19.27 21.79
CA ALA A 553 -5.90 -20.40 22.61
C ALA A 553 -5.25 -21.72 22.16
N ASP A 554 -5.37 -22.07 20.88
CA ASP A 554 -4.88 -23.36 20.38
C ASP A 554 -3.36 -23.42 20.24
N VAL A 555 -2.70 -22.30 19.88
CA VAL A 555 -1.24 -22.22 19.83
C VAL A 555 -0.64 -22.38 21.22
N TYR A 556 -1.21 -21.73 22.23
CA TYR A 556 -0.71 -21.82 23.60
C TYR A 556 -1.01 -23.20 24.21
N ARG A 557 -2.22 -23.74 24.00
CA ARG A 557 -2.57 -25.12 24.37
C ARG A 557 -1.62 -26.16 23.74
N GLY A 558 -1.08 -25.87 22.54
CA GLY A 558 -0.06 -26.68 21.89
C GLY A 558 1.20 -26.95 22.72
N ILE A 559 1.49 -26.14 23.75
CA ILE A 559 2.60 -26.35 24.68
C ILE A 559 2.42 -27.67 25.46
N HIS A 560 1.19 -28.08 25.79
CA HIS A 560 0.94 -29.35 26.48
C HIS A 560 1.43 -30.55 25.67
N ARG A 561 1.29 -30.51 24.34
CA ARG A 561 1.82 -31.56 23.46
C ARG A 561 3.35 -31.62 23.56
N ARG A 562 4.02 -30.48 23.68
CA ARG A 562 5.48 -30.43 23.81
C ARG A 562 5.94 -30.92 25.19
N ILE A 563 5.21 -30.60 26.26
CA ILE A 563 5.46 -31.15 27.61
C ILE A 563 5.38 -32.68 27.55
N ARG A 564 4.33 -33.24 26.96
CA ARG A 564 4.19 -34.71 26.78
C ARG A 564 5.30 -35.30 25.91
N ALA A 565 5.64 -34.65 24.79
CA ALA A 565 6.69 -35.10 23.88
C ALA A 565 8.09 -35.12 24.50
N ASN A 566 8.36 -34.22 25.45
CA ASN A 566 9.61 -34.20 26.22
C ASN A 566 9.55 -35.11 27.46
N GLY A 567 8.62 -36.07 27.52
CA GLY A 567 8.51 -37.00 28.65
C GLY A 567 8.12 -36.34 29.97
N TYR A 568 7.45 -35.19 29.90
CA TYR A 568 7.06 -34.30 31.01
C TYR A 568 8.23 -33.62 31.73
N ASP A 569 9.44 -33.60 31.14
CA ASP A 569 10.54 -32.84 31.68
C ASP A 569 10.39 -31.34 31.37
N ASN A 570 9.66 -30.66 32.24
CA ASN A 570 9.55 -29.20 32.35
C ASN A 570 10.34 -28.64 33.55
N LEU A 571 11.15 -29.48 34.20
CA LEU A 571 12.02 -29.11 35.33
C LEU A 571 13.41 -28.70 34.85
N THR A 572 13.93 -29.34 33.80
CA THR A 572 15.24 -28.97 33.23
C THR A 572 15.13 -28.33 31.85
N GLN A 573 14.06 -28.60 31.11
CA GLN A 573 13.87 -28.11 29.75
C GLN A 573 12.58 -27.30 29.63
N ARG A 574 12.64 -26.21 28.88
CA ARG A 574 11.46 -25.38 28.62
C ARG A 574 10.72 -25.86 27.37
N ALA A 575 9.44 -26.20 27.52
CA ALA A 575 8.61 -26.63 26.39
C ALA A 575 8.28 -25.46 25.44
N ARG A 576 8.71 -25.54 24.18
CA ARG A 576 8.47 -24.53 23.14
C ARG A 576 7.82 -25.13 21.89
N THR A 577 6.83 -24.44 21.34
CA THR A 577 6.26 -24.77 20.02
C THR A 577 7.09 -24.14 18.90
N THR A 578 7.44 -24.92 17.88
CA THR A 578 8.12 -24.46 16.66
C THR A 578 7.21 -23.62 15.77
N THR A 579 7.76 -22.86 14.83
CA THR A 579 6.98 -22.06 13.88
C THR A 579 6.05 -22.92 13.02
N ALA A 580 6.50 -24.10 12.58
CA ALA A 580 5.68 -25.03 11.80
C ALA A 580 4.46 -25.54 12.61
N GLU A 581 4.68 -25.90 13.87
CA GLU A 581 3.59 -26.30 14.78
C GLU A 581 2.60 -25.17 15.01
N LYS A 582 3.08 -23.93 15.21
CA LYS A 582 2.22 -22.75 15.34
C LYS A 582 1.33 -22.55 14.12
N CYS A 583 1.89 -22.65 12.91
CA CYS A 583 1.12 -22.55 11.67
C CYS A 583 0.07 -23.67 11.56
N GLY A 584 0.43 -24.92 11.89
CA GLY A 584 -0.50 -26.04 11.88
C GLY A 584 -1.65 -25.89 12.90
N LEU A 585 -1.33 -25.47 14.12
CA LEU A 585 -2.32 -25.18 15.17
C LEU A 585 -3.23 -24.02 14.78
N ALA A 586 -2.68 -22.95 14.21
CA ALA A 586 -3.45 -21.82 13.72
C ALA A 586 -4.42 -22.20 12.60
N ALA A 587 -3.96 -22.98 11.62
CA ALA A 587 -4.82 -23.47 10.54
C ALA A 587 -5.98 -24.31 11.08
N ARG A 588 -5.71 -25.19 12.05
CA ARG A 588 -6.74 -25.99 12.74
C ARG A 588 -7.71 -25.12 13.53
N ALA A 589 -7.22 -24.15 14.28
CA ALA A 589 -8.03 -23.22 15.06
C ALA A 589 -8.98 -22.41 14.15
N LEU A 590 -8.45 -21.85 13.07
CA LEU A 590 -9.23 -21.08 12.10
C LEU A 590 -10.26 -21.95 11.37
N PHE A 591 -9.90 -23.19 11.02
CA PHE A 591 -10.83 -24.13 10.42
C PHE A 591 -11.96 -24.51 11.39
N ARG A 592 -11.63 -24.82 12.65
CA ARG A 592 -12.61 -25.10 13.72
C ARG A 592 -13.55 -23.91 13.92
N LEU A 593 -13.00 -22.70 14.00
CA LEU A 593 -13.75 -21.46 14.12
C LEU A 593 -14.71 -21.26 12.95
N ALA A 594 -14.23 -21.44 11.71
CA ALA A 594 -15.05 -21.31 10.52
C ALA A 594 -16.19 -22.35 10.50
N ARG A 595 -15.92 -23.60 10.90
CA ARG A 595 -16.93 -24.66 11.00
C ARG A 595 -18.01 -24.33 12.03
N MET A 596 -17.61 -23.88 13.22
CA MET A 596 -18.55 -23.50 14.30
C MET A 596 -19.41 -22.30 13.90
N ARG A 597 -18.82 -21.27 13.28
CA ARG A 597 -19.58 -20.11 12.79
C ARG A 597 -20.57 -20.46 11.67
N ARG A 598 -20.24 -21.43 10.79
CA ARG A 598 -21.18 -21.93 9.77
C ARG A 598 -22.36 -22.67 10.39
N HIS A 599 -22.10 -23.55 11.36
CA HIS A 599 -23.17 -24.28 12.07
C HIS A 599 -24.13 -23.31 12.79
N GLN A 600 -23.61 -22.23 13.38
CA GLN A 600 -24.41 -21.19 14.02
C GLN A 600 -25.28 -20.38 13.04
N ARG A 601 -24.83 -20.22 11.78
CA ARG A 601 -25.63 -19.56 10.73
C ARG A 601 -26.78 -20.42 10.22
N HIS A 602 -26.62 -21.75 10.23
CA HIS A 602 -27.64 -22.68 9.74
C HIS A 602 -28.68 -23.09 10.80
N HIS A 603 -28.41 -22.84 12.09
CA HIS A 603 -29.37 -23.05 13.18
C HIS A 603 -29.50 -21.79 14.05
N PRO A 604 -30.31 -20.79 13.66
CA PRO A 604 -30.48 -19.55 14.41
C PRO A 604 -31.47 -19.70 15.59
N LYS A 605 -31.42 -20.79 16.37
CA LYS A 605 -32.28 -20.93 17.56
C LYS A 605 -31.51 -21.32 18.82
N ALA A 606 -31.92 -20.64 19.90
CA ALA A 606 -31.60 -20.82 21.33
C ALA A 606 -30.30 -20.16 21.84
N CYS A 607 -30.33 -18.84 22.01
CA CYS A 607 -29.69 -18.17 23.15
C CYS A 607 -30.46 -16.89 23.47
N SER A 608 -31.65 -17.06 24.05
CA SER A 608 -32.44 -16.00 24.70
C SER A 608 -32.84 -16.51 26.08
N GLY A 609 -32.07 -16.14 27.11
CA GLY A 609 -32.43 -16.17 28.54
C GLY A 609 -32.80 -17.53 29.19
N PRO A 610 -32.63 -17.67 30.52
CA PRO A 610 -33.16 -18.82 31.26
C PRO A 610 -34.61 -18.54 31.66
N SER A 611 -35.56 -19.40 31.25
CA SER A 611 -36.86 -19.51 31.92
C SER A 611 -37.41 -20.93 31.84
N SER A 612 -37.52 -21.54 33.02
CA SER A 612 -38.46 -22.58 33.48
C SER A 612 -38.56 -23.97 32.80
N PHE A 613 -38.47 -24.98 33.68
CA PHE A 613 -38.82 -26.40 33.56
C PHE A 613 -40.24 -26.68 33.01
N SER A 614 -40.41 -27.67 32.11
CA SER A 614 -40.98 -29.04 32.35
C SER A 614 -41.31 -29.78 31.02
N PRO A 615 -41.47 -31.13 31.01
CA PRO A 615 -41.25 -32.01 29.85
C PRO A 615 -42.51 -32.66 29.22
N ALA A 616 -42.44 -33.05 27.93
CA ALA A 616 -43.15 -34.18 27.26
C ALA A 616 -42.91 -34.10 25.72
N LEU A 617 -42.25 -35.06 25.07
CA LEU A 617 -42.73 -36.29 24.36
C LEU A 617 -43.06 -36.10 22.85
N GLY A 618 -42.59 -37.06 22.03
CA GLY A 618 -42.95 -37.34 20.61
C GLY A 618 -41.87 -36.92 19.58
N GLU A 619 -41.08 -37.85 19.01
CA GLU A 619 -41.31 -38.54 17.69
C GLU A 619 -41.19 -37.56 16.50
N GLU A 620 -40.43 -37.72 15.41
CA GLU A 620 -39.80 -38.83 14.67
C GLU A 620 -38.69 -38.26 13.74
N ALA A 621 -37.81 -39.11 13.22
CA ALA A 621 -36.95 -38.92 12.02
C ALA A 621 -37.27 -40.08 11.03
N PRO A 622 -36.73 -40.26 9.78
CA PRO A 622 -35.62 -39.55 9.10
C PRO A 622 -35.65 -39.41 7.52
N THR A 623 -34.75 -38.57 6.97
CA THR A 623 -33.89 -38.72 5.73
C THR A 623 -34.51 -38.77 4.29
N PRO A 624 -33.73 -38.79 3.18
CA PRO A 624 -32.60 -37.91 2.77
C PRO A 624 -32.63 -37.51 1.26
N GLY A 625 -31.81 -36.53 0.87
CA GLY A 625 -31.40 -36.28 -0.52
C GLY A 625 -30.66 -34.94 -0.60
N GLY A 626 -29.42 -34.81 -1.06
CA GLY A 626 -28.64 -35.62 -1.98
C GLY A 626 -28.24 -34.71 -3.15
N SER A 627 -27.08 -34.04 -3.07
CA SER A 627 -26.20 -33.78 -4.22
C SER A 627 -25.01 -32.90 -3.83
N SER A 628 -23.85 -33.56 -3.86
CA SER A 628 -22.54 -33.08 -4.29
C SER A 628 -22.46 -31.75 -5.06
N GLY A 629 -21.46 -30.94 -4.71
CA GLY A 629 -21.00 -29.82 -5.55
C GLY A 629 -19.81 -29.08 -4.95
N ARG A 630 -18.61 -29.65 -5.09
CA ARG A 630 -17.34 -28.99 -4.76
C ARG A 630 -17.12 -27.79 -5.69
N PHE A 631 -16.85 -26.60 -5.15
CA PHE A 631 -16.16 -25.53 -5.88
C PHE A 631 -15.17 -24.76 -4.97
N ARG A 632 -13.88 -24.93 -5.26
CA ARG A 632 -12.77 -23.96 -5.16
C ARG A 632 -12.32 -23.72 -6.61
N PRO A 633 -11.94 -22.50 -7.06
CA PRO A 633 -10.59 -21.91 -6.84
C PRO A 633 -10.67 -20.36 -6.70
N LEU A 634 -9.70 -19.53 -6.30
CA LEU A 634 -8.23 -19.45 -6.38
C LEU A 634 -7.61 -19.54 -7.78
N HIS A 635 -8.17 -18.88 -8.80
CA HIS A 635 -7.54 -18.61 -10.12
C HIS A 635 -8.04 -17.25 -10.68
N LEU A 636 -7.54 -16.12 -10.16
CA LEU A 636 -7.85 -14.79 -10.70
C LEU A 636 -6.65 -13.81 -10.62
N LEU A 637 -5.42 -14.32 -10.73
CA LEU A 637 -4.21 -13.47 -10.70
C LEU A 637 -3.18 -13.81 -11.78
N VAL A 638 -3.59 -14.52 -12.85
CA VAL A 638 -2.70 -14.85 -13.99
C VAL A 638 -3.28 -14.41 -15.35
N LEU A 639 -4.44 -13.75 -15.37
CA LEU A 639 -5.07 -13.22 -16.59
C LEU A 639 -4.97 -11.69 -16.75
N LEU A 640 -4.07 -11.03 -16.02
CA LEU A 640 -3.91 -9.56 -16.04
C LEU A 640 -2.56 -9.06 -16.59
N LEU A 641 -1.75 -9.92 -17.23
CA LEU A 641 -0.40 -9.54 -17.66
C LEU A 641 -0.02 -9.85 -19.12
N LEU A 642 -0.94 -10.30 -19.99
CA LEU A 642 -0.68 -10.39 -21.43
C LEU A 642 -1.96 -10.01 -22.20
N GLY A 643 -1.90 -8.92 -22.97
CA GLY A 643 -3.00 -8.42 -23.82
C GLY A 643 -3.29 -9.33 -25.03
N PRO A 644 -4.32 -8.97 -25.82
CA PRO A 644 -4.01 -8.08 -26.94
C PRO A 644 -5.00 -6.93 -27.15
N SER A 645 -4.43 -5.92 -27.78
CA SER A 645 -5.02 -4.68 -28.28
C SER A 645 -6.25 -4.90 -29.15
N THR A 646 -7.36 -4.27 -28.79
CA THR A 646 -8.43 -3.92 -29.73
C THR A 646 -8.70 -2.43 -29.58
N LEU A 647 -8.06 -1.63 -30.45
CA LEU A 647 -8.38 -0.23 -30.65
C LEU A 647 -9.64 -0.18 -31.50
N ALA A 648 -10.77 0.15 -30.86
CA ALA A 648 -11.98 0.54 -31.56
C ALA A 648 -11.71 1.84 -32.33
N ALA A 649 -12.05 1.84 -33.62
CA ALA A 649 -12.01 2.99 -34.51
C ALA A 649 -12.81 4.17 -33.92
N GLN A 650 -12.21 5.35 -33.89
CA GLN A 650 -12.90 6.63 -33.69
C GLN A 650 -13.11 7.29 -35.06
N PRO A 651 -14.23 7.97 -35.30
CA PRO A 651 -14.53 8.59 -36.59
C PRO A 651 -13.65 9.83 -36.82
N VAL A 652 -13.16 9.99 -38.05
CA VAL A 652 -12.45 11.18 -38.51
C VAL A 652 -13.47 12.28 -38.75
N VAL A 653 -13.18 13.47 -38.20
CA VAL A 653 -13.94 14.71 -38.44
C VAL A 653 -13.41 15.34 -39.73
N ASP A 654 -14.31 15.51 -40.71
CA ASP A 654 -14.04 16.19 -41.96
C ASP A 654 -13.77 17.70 -41.74
N HIS A 655 -12.65 18.19 -42.28
CA HIS A 655 -12.49 19.60 -42.64
C HIS A 655 -12.26 19.70 -44.16
N PRO A 656 -12.88 20.67 -44.85
CA PRO A 656 -12.94 20.68 -46.30
C PRO A 656 -11.62 21.16 -46.89
N ALA A 657 -10.99 20.33 -47.70
CA ALA A 657 -9.98 20.76 -48.66
C ALA A 657 -10.62 20.75 -50.06
N GLU A 658 -10.45 21.87 -50.78
CA GLU A 658 -11.00 22.10 -52.12
C GLU A 658 -10.58 21.03 -53.15
N PRO A 659 -11.42 20.75 -54.16
CA PRO A 659 -11.11 19.74 -55.18
C PRO A 659 -10.14 20.30 -56.23
N VAL A 660 -8.98 19.64 -56.40
CA VAL A 660 -8.13 19.80 -57.58
C VAL A 660 -8.63 18.84 -58.69
N PRO A 661 -8.80 19.26 -59.96
CA PRO A 661 -9.37 18.42 -61.01
C PRO A 661 -8.44 17.28 -61.45
N PRO A 662 -8.97 16.16 -61.98
CA PRO A 662 -8.18 14.99 -62.34
C PRO A 662 -7.66 15.11 -63.77
N GLU A 663 -6.65 15.95 -64.02
CA GLU A 663 -6.02 16.00 -65.35
C GLU A 663 -4.66 16.72 -65.33
N THR A 664 -3.68 16.20 -64.58
CA THR A 664 -2.24 16.54 -64.77
C THR A 664 -1.31 15.66 -63.90
N LEU A 665 -1.27 14.35 -64.13
CA LEU A 665 -0.22 13.46 -63.59
C LEU A 665 0.31 12.46 -64.65
N LEU A 666 0.46 12.93 -65.88
CA LEU A 666 1.09 12.17 -66.97
C LEU A 666 2.23 12.93 -67.63
N THR A 667 3.05 13.67 -66.87
CA THR A 667 4.33 14.19 -67.40
C THR A 667 5.38 14.33 -66.30
N SER A 668 5.86 13.21 -65.77
CA SER A 668 7.24 13.14 -65.28
C SER A 668 7.72 11.71 -65.51
N ARG A 669 8.42 11.51 -66.63
CA ARG A 669 9.16 10.27 -66.87
C ARG A 669 10.15 10.10 -65.71
N PRO A 670 10.12 8.99 -64.96
CA PRO A 670 11.25 8.68 -64.09
C PRO A 670 12.48 8.44 -64.97
N HIS A 671 13.61 9.02 -64.55
CA HIS A 671 14.92 8.69 -65.11
C HIS A 671 15.13 7.17 -65.11
N PRO A 672 15.85 6.61 -66.09
CA PRO A 672 16.11 5.18 -66.14
C PRO A 672 17.04 4.81 -64.99
N ARG A 673 16.48 4.41 -63.85
CA ARG A 673 17.23 3.68 -62.84
C ARG A 673 17.45 2.28 -63.39
N THR A 674 18.72 2.01 -63.67
CA THR A 674 19.35 0.70 -63.83
C THR A 674 18.49 -0.43 -63.29
N ALA A 675 18.15 -1.36 -64.18
CA ALA A 675 17.61 -2.67 -63.82
C ALA A 675 18.35 -3.20 -62.58
N MET A 676 17.63 -3.40 -61.47
CA MET A 676 18.15 -4.15 -60.34
C MET A 676 18.48 -5.54 -60.86
N THR A 677 19.75 -5.75 -61.20
CA THR A 677 20.33 -7.07 -61.42
C THR A 677 19.93 -7.94 -60.24
N HIS A 678 19.31 -9.10 -60.51
CA HIS A 678 19.08 -10.17 -59.56
C HIS A 678 20.38 -10.40 -58.77
N ARG A 679 20.40 -10.05 -57.47
CA ARG A 679 21.61 -10.11 -56.64
C ARG A 679 21.37 -11.02 -55.43
N PRO A 680 22.08 -12.16 -55.35
CA PRO A 680 21.86 -13.19 -54.34
C PRO A 680 21.87 -12.70 -52.88
N VAL A 681 22.63 -11.63 -52.58
CA VAL A 681 22.80 -11.11 -51.21
C VAL A 681 21.52 -10.45 -50.68
N VAL A 682 20.84 -9.61 -51.47
CA VAL A 682 19.62 -8.92 -51.04
C VAL A 682 18.47 -9.93 -50.88
N ASP A 683 18.39 -10.91 -51.78
CA ASP A 683 17.42 -12.01 -51.68
C ASP A 683 17.65 -12.83 -50.40
N THR A 684 18.89 -13.15 -50.06
CA THR A 684 19.22 -13.86 -48.81
C THR A 684 18.87 -13.00 -47.57
N LEU A 685 19.08 -11.68 -47.62
CA LEU A 685 18.72 -10.79 -46.51
C LEU A 685 17.21 -10.67 -46.31
N ARG A 686 16.42 -10.69 -47.39
CA ARG A 686 14.95 -10.75 -47.33
C ARG A 686 14.50 -12.02 -46.59
N ASP A 687 15.04 -13.17 -46.97
CA ASP A 687 14.72 -14.45 -46.35
C ASP A 687 15.11 -14.47 -44.86
N TYR A 688 16.31 -13.96 -44.53
CA TYR A 688 16.75 -13.83 -43.15
C TYR A 688 15.88 -12.87 -42.34
N TYR A 689 15.42 -11.77 -42.94
CA TYR A 689 14.58 -10.79 -42.26
C TYR A 689 13.22 -11.38 -41.92
N LEU A 690 12.62 -12.15 -42.83
CA LEU A 690 11.38 -12.87 -42.56
C LEU A 690 11.57 -13.95 -41.49
N ALA A 691 12.61 -14.78 -41.59
CA ALA A 691 12.90 -15.83 -40.60
C ALA A 691 13.23 -15.28 -39.21
N SER A 692 13.84 -14.09 -39.14
CA SER A 692 14.16 -13.41 -37.87
C SER A 692 12.94 -12.93 -37.08
N ALA A 693 11.74 -12.98 -37.68
CA ALA A 693 10.51 -12.82 -36.92
C ALA A 693 10.35 -13.90 -35.84
N ASP A 694 10.81 -15.13 -36.08
CA ASP A 694 10.63 -16.25 -35.14
C ASP A 694 11.95 -16.77 -34.54
N GLU A 695 13.07 -16.64 -35.27
CA GLU A 695 14.37 -17.22 -34.89
C GLU A 695 15.51 -16.18 -34.88
N GLU A 696 16.09 -15.92 -33.70
CA GLU A 696 17.14 -14.89 -33.52
C GLU A 696 18.44 -15.19 -34.29
N ASP A 697 18.77 -16.47 -34.52
CA ASP A 697 19.97 -16.93 -35.22
C ASP A 697 20.11 -16.32 -36.64
N TYR A 698 19.01 -15.95 -37.28
CA TYR A 698 19.03 -15.32 -38.60
C TYR A 698 19.50 -13.87 -38.56
N ILE A 699 19.39 -13.18 -37.43
CA ILE A 699 19.95 -11.84 -37.23
C ILE A 699 21.48 -11.91 -37.28
N ASP A 700 22.08 -12.86 -36.57
CA ASP A 700 23.55 -13.03 -36.54
C ASP A 700 24.10 -13.46 -37.93
N ARG A 701 23.37 -14.32 -38.64
CA ARG A 701 23.72 -14.72 -40.03
C ARG A 701 23.61 -13.53 -41.00
N ALA A 702 22.60 -12.68 -40.82
CA ALA A 702 22.45 -11.47 -41.62
C ALA A 702 23.58 -10.47 -41.36
N GLU A 703 23.98 -10.27 -40.10
CA GLU A 703 25.12 -9.39 -39.78
C GLU A 703 26.43 -9.89 -40.37
N ALA A 704 26.68 -11.20 -40.29
CA ALA A 704 27.86 -11.81 -40.92
C ALA A 704 27.85 -11.59 -42.44
N LEU A 705 26.70 -11.75 -43.10
CA LEU A 705 26.54 -11.52 -44.53
C LEU A 705 26.73 -10.04 -44.89
N ILE A 706 26.14 -9.11 -44.13
CA ILE A 706 26.28 -7.66 -44.35
C ILE A 706 27.74 -7.22 -44.16
N ALA A 707 28.45 -7.78 -43.17
CA ALA A 707 29.86 -7.48 -42.94
C ALA A 707 30.75 -7.84 -44.14
N THR A 708 30.38 -8.82 -44.97
CA THR A 708 31.13 -9.16 -46.20
C THR A 708 31.03 -8.10 -47.30
N GLN A 709 30.05 -7.18 -47.22
CA GLN A 709 29.82 -6.16 -48.25
C GLN A 709 30.68 -4.90 -48.05
N GLY A 710 31.28 -4.71 -46.86
CA GLY A 710 32.16 -3.58 -46.56
C GLY A 710 31.42 -2.23 -46.45
N ALA A 711 32.19 -1.13 -46.49
CA ALA A 711 31.68 0.24 -46.30
C ALA A 711 30.89 0.79 -47.50
N ASP A 712 31.08 0.20 -48.69
CA ASP A 712 30.41 0.59 -49.94
C ASP A 712 29.13 -0.24 -50.21
N ALA A 713 28.55 -0.84 -49.17
CA ALA A 713 27.35 -1.64 -49.28
C ALA A 713 26.18 -0.82 -49.86
N GLU A 714 25.37 -1.46 -50.71
CA GLU A 714 24.21 -0.84 -51.33
C GLU A 714 23.25 -0.25 -50.28
N PRO A 715 22.53 0.84 -50.59
CA PRO A 715 21.57 1.47 -49.67
C PRO A 715 20.55 0.50 -49.07
N VAL A 716 20.04 -0.45 -49.86
CA VAL A 716 19.09 -1.47 -49.39
C VAL A 716 19.73 -2.46 -48.41
N VAL A 717 20.98 -2.85 -48.61
CA VAL A 717 21.74 -3.71 -47.68
C VAL A 717 21.97 -2.99 -46.35
N ARG A 718 22.32 -1.71 -46.41
CA ARG A 718 22.44 -0.85 -45.21
C ARG A 718 21.10 -0.69 -44.48
N ALA A 719 20.00 -0.60 -45.22
CA ALA A 719 18.65 -0.55 -44.65
C ALA A 719 18.30 -1.85 -43.92
N TYR A 720 18.60 -3.02 -44.49
CA TYR A 720 18.45 -4.30 -43.80
C TYR A 720 19.29 -4.37 -42.52
N GLY A 721 20.56 -3.96 -42.56
CA GLY A 721 21.39 -3.92 -41.35
C GLY A 721 20.82 -3.05 -40.24
N ALA A 722 20.31 -1.87 -40.59
CA ALA A 722 19.63 -1.01 -39.64
C ALA A 722 18.32 -1.60 -39.10
N ALA A 723 17.54 -2.28 -39.94
CA ALA A 723 16.31 -2.95 -39.55
C ALA A 723 16.56 -4.16 -38.64
N PHE A 724 17.61 -4.94 -38.89
CA PHE A 724 18.08 -6.02 -38.00
C PHE A 724 18.56 -5.47 -36.65
N GLU A 725 19.29 -4.34 -36.64
CA GLU A 725 19.70 -3.68 -35.40
C GLU A 725 18.48 -3.21 -34.59
N VAL A 726 17.39 -2.73 -35.22
CA VAL A 726 16.13 -2.47 -34.51
C VAL A 726 15.51 -3.78 -34.00
N MET A 727 15.54 -4.86 -34.79
CA MET A 727 14.92 -6.14 -34.44
C MET A 727 15.55 -6.81 -33.22
N LYS A 728 16.84 -6.61 -32.97
CA LYS A 728 17.51 -7.04 -31.72
C LYS A 728 16.83 -6.54 -30.44
N ALA A 729 16.10 -5.41 -30.52
CA ALA A 729 15.31 -4.92 -29.39
C ALA A 729 14.15 -5.86 -28.99
N LYS A 730 13.67 -6.72 -29.91
CA LYS A 730 12.69 -7.76 -29.59
C LYS A 730 13.27 -8.78 -28.61
N HIS A 731 14.49 -9.23 -28.88
CA HIS A 731 15.16 -10.34 -28.20
C HIS A 731 15.95 -9.92 -26.93
N ALA A 732 16.33 -8.64 -26.81
CA ALA A 732 17.05 -8.17 -25.63
C ALA A 732 16.22 -8.30 -24.33
N PHE A 733 16.84 -8.75 -23.24
CA PHE A 733 16.16 -8.90 -21.95
C PHE A 733 15.98 -7.55 -21.21
N TRP A 734 16.98 -6.67 -21.27
CA TRP A 734 17.01 -5.41 -20.51
C TRP A 734 16.42 -4.22 -21.30
N PRO A 735 15.55 -3.39 -20.68
CA PRO A 735 14.92 -2.25 -21.37
C PRO A 735 15.89 -1.22 -21.97
N PHE A 736 17.06 -1.01 -21.36
CA PHE A 736 18.07 -0.09 -21.87
C PHE A 736 18.77 -0.60 -23.13
N ASP A 737 18.95 -1.91 -23.25
CA ASP A 737 19.54 -2.53 -24.44
C ASP A 737 18.54 -2.47 -25.60
N LYS A 738 17.23 -2.69 -25.33
CA LYS A 738 16.15 -2.45 -26.30
C LYS A 738 16.20 -1.03 -26.86
N TYR A 739 16.30 -0.04 -25.97
CA TYR A 739 16.39 1.36 -26.37
C TYR A 739 17.65 1.65 -27.20
N ARG A 740 18.81 1.07 -26.83
CA ARG A 740 20.08 1.26 -27.55
C ARG A 740 20.02 0.72 -28.98
N HIS A 741 19.45 -0.46 -29.17
CA HIS A 741 19.26 -1.08 -30.48
C HIS A 741 18.36 -0.23 -31.40
N VAL A 742 17.21 0.23 -30.87
CA VAL A 742 16.32 1.15 -31.60
C VAL A 742 17.02 2.47 -31.97
N GLN A 743 17.80 3.05 -31.05
CA GLN A 743 18.54 4.29 -31.27
C GLN A 743 19.70 4.17 -32.27
N ARG A 744 20.21 2.96 -32.51
CA ARG A 744 21.26 2.72 -33.51
C ARG A 744 20.68 2.51 -34.90
N GLY A 745 19.58 1.76 -35.02
CA GLY A 745 18.99 1.43 -36.31
C GLY A 745 18.12 2.54 -36.91
N LEU A 746 17.27 3.20 -36.12
CA LEU A 746 16.30 4.17 -36.66
C LEU A 746 16.94 5.39 -37.35
N PRO A 747 18.00 6.04 -36.81
CA PRO A 747 18.62 7.17 -37.49
C PRO A 747 19.22 6.80 -38.85
N VAL A 748 19.70 5.56 -38.99
CA VAL A 748 20.23 5.06 -40.27
C VAL A 748 19.10 4.86 -41.27
N LEU A 749 17.96 4.31 -40.85
CA LEU A 749 16.77 4.19 -41.69
C LEU A 749 16.19 5.57 -42.08
N ASP A 750 16.21 6.54 -41.16
CA ASP A 750 15.76 7.90 -41.44
C ASP A 750 16.62 8.55 -42.53
N ALA A 751 17.95 8.50 -42.38
CA ALA A 751 18.89 9.01 -43.37
C ALA A 751 18.74 8.33 -44.74
N LEU A 752 18.59 6.99 -44.77
CA LEU A 752 18.44 6.26 -46.03
C LEU A 752 17.13 6.58 -46.76
N VAL A 753 16.03 6.82 -46.05
CA VAL A 753 14.77 7.25 -46.68
C VAL A 753 14.85 8.71 -47.14
N GLU A 754 15.63 9.56 -46.48
CA GLU A 754 15.89 10.93 -46.93
C GLU A 754 16.78 10.96 -48.18
N GLU A 755 17.81 10.12 -48.24
CA GLU A 755 18.71 9.95 -49.39
C GLU A 755 18.00 9.29 -50.60
N HIS A 756 17.10 8.34 -50.33
CA HIS A 756 16.40 7.54 -51.34
C HIS A 756 14.88 7.55 -51.15
N PRO A 757 14.20 8.71 -51.32
CA PRO A 757 12.79 8.88 -50.96
C PRO A 757 11.83 8.03 -51.79
N ASP A 758 12.21 7.65 -53.01
CA ASP A 758 11.43 6.86 -53.96
C ASP A 758 11.73 5.35 -53.88
N ASP A 759 12.60 4.90 -52.98
CA ASP A 759 12.85 3.46 -52.78
C ASP A 759 11.79 2.87 -51.83
N ALA A 760 10.88 2.08 -52.39
CA ALA A 760 9.77 1.53 -51.64
C ALA A 760 10.21 0.46 -50.63
N GLU A 761 11.26 -0.31 -50.90
CA GLU A 761 11.74 -1.37 -49.98
C GLU A 761 12.41 -0.77 -48.75
N ILE A 762 13.29 0.23 -48.91
CA ILE A 762 13.92 0.95 -47.80
C ILE A 762 12.85 1.63 -46.92
N ARG A 763 11.88 2.29 -47.56
CA ARG A 763 10.79 2.95 -46.85
C ARG A 763 9.89 1.95 -46.12
N PHE A 764 9.67 0.77 -46.68
CA PHE A 764 8.92 -0.29 -46.05
C PHE A 764 9.65 -0.89 -44.84
N LEU A 765 10.97 -1.08 -44.90
CA LEU A 765 11.77 -1.49 -43.74
C LEU A 765 11.69 -0.47 -42.59
N ARG A 766 11.70 0.83 -42.90
CA ARG A 766 11.49 1.89 -41.90
C ARG A 766 10.08 1.85 -41.31
N LEU A 767 9.06 1.66 -42.15
CA LEU A 767 7.68 1.49 -41.72
C LEU A 767 7.55 0.33 -40.74
N LEU A 768 8.02 -0.87 -41.09
CA LEU A 768 7.97 -2.04 -40.21
C LEU A 768 8.71 -1.82 -38.88
N SER A 769 9.89 -1.21 -38.94
CA SER A 769 10.70 -0.88 -37.78
C SER A 769 10.05 0.15 -36.85
N CYS A 770 9.14 0.98 -37.36
CA CYS A 770 8.43 2.01 -36.58
C CYS A 770 7.01 1.60 -36.17
N TYR A 771 6.33 0.78 -36.96
CA TYR A 771 4.89 0.50 -36.81
C TYR A 771 4.54 -0.15 -35.48
N TYR A 772 5.39 -1.05 -34.99
CA TYR A 772 5.19 -1.77 -33.74
C TYR A 772 5.86 -1.11 -32.53
N LEU A 773 6.49 0.05 -32.69
CA LEU A 773 7.11 0.75 -31.57
C LEU A 773 6.08 1.40 -30.65
N PRO A 774 6.29 1.38 -29.33
CA PRO A 774 5.46 2.12 -28.39
C PRO A 774 5.40 3.62 -28.72
N GLY A 775 4.24 4.25 -28.52
CA GLY A 775 4.02 5.66 -28.87
C GLY A 775 5.00 6.67 -28.24
N LEU A 776 5.72 6.29 -27.18
CA LEU A 776 6.79 7.08 -26.55
C LEU A 776 8.00 7.36 -27.48
N PHE A 777 8.17 6.61 -28.56
CA PHE A 777 9.22 6.88 -29.56
C PHE A 777 8.83 7.97 -30.57
N GLY A 778 7.59 8.48 -30.53
CA GLY A 778 7.16 9.61 -31.35
C GLY A 778 7.13 9.35 -32.86
N ARG A 779 6.97 8.09 -33.30
CA ARG A 779 7.06 7.68 -34.72
C ARG A 779 5.72 7.65 -35.47
N SER A 780 4.62 8.04 -34.83
CA SER A 780 3.27 7.97 -35.42
C SER A 780 3.15 8.79 -36.71
N GLU A 781 3.80 9.95 -36.76
CA GLU A 781 3.81 10.79 -37.96
C GLU A 781 4.65 10.15 -39.07
N THR A 782 5.86 9.66 -38.75
CA THR A 782 6.73 8.92 -39.69
C THR A 782 6.02 7.70 -40.29
N VAL A 783 5.30 6.93 -39.47
CA VAL A 783 4.48 5.79 -39.93
C VAL A 783 3.39 6.25 -40.89
N SER A 784 2.71 7.35 -40.60
CA SER A 784 1.66 7.89 -41.47
C SER A 784 2.23 8.42 -42.79
N GLN A 785 3.40 9.07 -42.74
CA GLN A 785 4.14 9.53 -43.92
C GLN A 785 4.57 8.36 -44.82
N ASP A 786 5.09 7.27 -44.23
CA ASP A 786 5.54 6.10 -44.99
C ASP A 786 4.37 5.32 -45.61
N ILE A 787 3.27 5.14 -44.88
CA ILE A 787 2.04 4.53 -45.43
C ILE A 787 1.53 5.35 -46.62
N ALA A 788 1.44 6.67 -46.49
CA ALA A 788 0.97 7.54 -47.56
C ALA A 788 1.92 7.54 -48.78
N ALA A 789 3.24 7.53 -48.55
CA ALA A 789 4.24 7.50 -49.61
C ALA A 789 4.26 6.15 -50.34
N LEU A 790 4.21 5.03 -49.62
CA LEU A 790 4.16 3.70 -50.22
C LEU A 790 2.87 3.49 -51.02
N GLY A 791 1.74 4.04 -50.56
CA GLY A 791 0.49 4.03 -51.31
C GLY A 791 0.56 4.75 -52.66
N ARG A 792 1.49 5.71 -52.82
CA ARG A 792 1.77 6.38 -54.10
C ARG A 792 2.83 5.66 -54.95
N LEU A 793 3.85 5.07 -54.32
CA LEU A 793 4.99 4.46 -55.02
C LEU A 793 4.65 3.07 -55.59
N LEU A 794 3.95 2.23 -54.83
CA LEU A 794 3.72 0.83 -55.20
C LEU A 794 2.96 0.62 -56.52
N PRO A 795 1.94 1.43 -56.90
CA PRO A 795 1.23 1.24 -58.16
C PRO A 795 2.13 1.27 -59.41
N ALA A 796 3.22 2.05 -59.37
CA ALA A 796 4.17 2.18 -60.48
C ALA A 796 5.38 1.24 -60.37
N ALA A 797 5.52 0.51 -59.27
CA ALA A 797 6.72 -0.27 -58.94
C ALA A 797 6.51 -1.80 -59.00
N ARG A 798 5.42 -2.27 -59.64
CA ARG A 798 5.05 -3.69 -59.70
C ARG A 798 6.17 -4.60 -60.23
N ASP A 799 6.83 -4.18 -61.30
CA ASP A 799 7.87 -4.98 -61.96
C ASP A 799 9.28 -4.71 -61.38
N ALA A 800 9.39 -3.83 -60.38
CA ALA A 800 10.67 -3.43 -59.77
C ALA A 800 11.09 -4.32 -58.58
N TYR A 801 10.16 -5.10 -58.02
CA TYR A 801 10.38 -5.92 -56.83
C TYR A 801 9.95 -7.38 -57.05
N PRO A 802 10.53 -8.36 -56.33
CA PRO A 802 10.06 -9.74 -56.37
C PRO A 802 8.56 -9.84 -56.06
N PRO A 803 7.79 -10.71 -56.74
CA PRO A 803 6.34 -10.82 -56.53
C PRO A 803 5.94 -11.07 -55.07
N THR A 804 6.74 -11.85 -54.32
CA THR A 804 6.53 -12.16 -52.90
C THR A 804 6.65 -10.93 -52.02
N LEU A 805 7.75 -10.17 -52.15
CA LEU A 805 7.97 -8.92 -51.42
C LEU A 805 6.91 -7.87 -51.78
N TYR A 806 6.60 -7.71 -53.07
CA TYR A 806 5.59 -6.77 -53.53
C TYR A 806 4.20 -7.08 -52.94
N ARG A 807 3.81 -8.36 -52.91
CA ARG A 807 2.57 -8.81 -52.27
C ARG A 807 2.59 -8.53 -50.77
N LEU A 808 3.68 -8.78 -50.08
CA LEU A 808 3.81 -8.53 -48.64
C LEU A 808 3.65 -7.04 -48.30
N MET A 809 4.26 -6.15 -49.09
CA MET A 809 4.13 -4.69 -48.91
C MET A 809 2.68 -4.22 -49.10
N ILE A 810 2.00 -4.71 -50.13
CA ILE A 810 0.58 -4.38 -50.39
C ILE A 810 -0.31 -4.90 -49.27
N THR A 811 -0.16 -6.18 -48.89
CA THR A 811 -0.97 -6.80 -47.83
C THR A 811 -0.81 -6.05 -46.52
N PHE A 812 0.42 -5.74 -46.11
CA PHE A 812 0.68 -4.98 -44.89
C PHE A 812 -0.02 -3.61 -44.89
N LEU A 813 0.06 -2.87 -46.01
CA LEU A 813 -0.57 -1.54 -46.12
C LEU A 813 -2.09 -1.61 -46.06
N LEU A 814 -2.70 -2.61 -46.72
CA LEU A 814 -4.15 -2.83 -46.66
C LEU A 814 -4.61 -3.18 -45.24
N ASP A 815 -3.88 -4.05 -44.55
CA ASP A 815 -4.19 -4.48 -43.18
C ASP A 815 -4.08 -3.33 -42.17
N THR A 816 -3.28 -2.30 -42.44
CA THR A 816 -3.24 -1.12 -41.56
C THR A 816 -4.56 -0.36 -41.50
N GLY A 817 -5.39 -0.41 -42.56
CA GLY A 817 -6.63 0.35 -42.68
C GLY A 817 -6.46 1.88 -42.73
N ARG A 818 -5.22 2.40 -42.91
CA ARG A 818 -4.90 3.84 -42.81
C ARG A 818 -4.84 4.58 -44.15
N LEU A 819 -5.01 3.87 -45.26
CA LEU A 819 -5.00 4.47 -46.61
C LEU A 819 -6.40 4.99 -47.00
N PRO A 820 -6.50 6.00 -47.89
CA PRO A 820 -7.78 6.40 -48.49
C PRO A 820 -8.44 5.23 -49.24
N ALA A 821 -9.78 5.15 -49.22
CA ALA A 821 -10.53 4.04 -49.81
C ALA A 821 -10.21 3.80 -51.30
N ALA A 822 -10.03 4.87 -52.09
CA ALA A 822 -9.65 4.78 -53.50
C ALA A 822 -8.25 4.16 -53.69
N THR A 823 -7.29 4.51 -52.83
CA THR A 823 -5.94 3.94 -52.84
C THR A 823 -5.94 2.48 -52.40
N GLN A 824 -6.75 2.12 -51.39
CA GLN A 824 -6.91 0.73 -50.97
C GLN A 824 -7.47 -0.14 -52.10
N GLN A 825 -8.50 0.33 -52.80
CA GLN A 825 -9.09 -0.40 -53.93
C GLN A 825 -8.09 -0.58 -55.07
N ALA A 826 -7.31 0.46 -55.39
CA ALA A 826 -6.27 0.40 -56.43
C ALA A 826 -5.15 -0.60 -56.07
N LEU A 827 -4.66 -0.59 -54.83
CA LEU A 827 -3.62 -1.53 -54.39
C LEU A 827 -4.14 -2.97 -54.29
N ALA A 828 -5.39 -3.16 -53.85
CA ALA A 828 -6.02 -4.48 -53.79
C ALA A 828 -6.12 -5.13 -55.18
N ALA A 829 -6.38 -4.34 -56.24
CA ALA A 829 -6.42 -4.82 -57.61
C ALA A 829 -5.03 -5.19 -58.19
N LEU A 830 -3.96 -4.63 -57.62
CA LEU A 830 -2.58 -4.89 -58.03
C LEU A 830 -1.91 -6.02 -57.24
N ARG A 831 -2.58 -6.57 -56.24
CA ARG A 831 -2.06 -7.65 -55.39
C ARG A 831 -1.79 -8.91 -56.24
N PRO A 832 -0.54 -9.40 -56.31
CA PRO A 832 -0.22 -10.63 -57.04
C PRO A 832 -0.97 -11.84 -56.48
N ASP A 833 -1.41 -12.73 -57.37
CA ASP A 833 -1.96 -14.04 -57.01
C ASP A 833 -0.80 -15.01 -56.78
N ILE A 834 -0.48 -15.26 -55.51
CA ILE A 834 0.60 -16.16 -55.06
C ILE A 834 -0.05 -17.15 -54.11
N ASP A 835 0.36 -18.41 -54.18
CA ASP A 835 -0.14 -19.48 -53.32
C ASP A 835 0.03 -19.10 -51.82
N GLU A 836 -1.01 -19.30 -51.01
CA GLU A 836 -0.99 -19.01 -49.56
C GLU A 836 0.02 -19.89 -48.81
N THR A 837 0.37 -21.07 -49.34
CA THR A 837 1.40 -21.93 -48.74
C THR A 837 2.83 -21.42 -48.94
N THR A 838 3.05 -20.48 -49.87
CA THR A 838 4.37 -19.88 -50.16
C THR A 838 4.54 -18.51 -49.47
N LEU A 839 3.44 -17.93 -48.96
CA LEU A 839 3.39 -16.61 -48.30
C LEU A 839 3.44 -16.76 -46.78
#